data_AF-A0A9D8MJT4-F1
#
_entry.id   AF-A0A9D8MJT4-F1
#
_cell.length_a   1.000
_cell.length_b   1.000
_cell.length_c   1.000
_cell.angle_alpha   90.00
_cell.angle_beta   90.00
_cell.angle_gamma   90.00
#
_symmetry.space_group_name_H-M   'P 1'
#
loop_
_entity.id
_entity.type
_entity.pdbx_description
1 polymer ?
#
loop_
_entity_poly.entity_id
_entity_poly.type
_entity_poly.pdbx_seq_one_letter_code
_entity_poly.pdbx_strand_id
1 'polypeptide(L)'
;VRNNKTVTAEISLIGKKVEIGPNKRVLSFGLQGTPVKPRLPFTLNISAQNKKRIRGANMLLMWITPSGLGYNSWWAFDPGMKEKWELFDWFSSVIGSGKIDPEQRKEWRRKLDEHFQKVYSEHTEQIRASSKYVQKQIGLMRGQYDAITSFAPNTDHFIVYTDPRLAYVDSEEYPFFRSEWLGPQQVGYVRAVRVFLEKSLIDRMLYTGYQRLQHGADGIYYDDTFLLPTANRETDPEGDVESPPVVRIGILAMRELVKRTALMSYELKKEPFLMVHHTDALIIPCFSFANLGFTWEMTFLQKDTQERFSEDYIFAESNGKHAGLTSFVIPGIKHWPSVRKNASLWAAELRQKTLSLLAVTLQHQMKTYGNWDIDQDSASAADKAVCNFRADNPQYKFIPYWAKDSRIVTTPGFKACAYMGDGKALIIVSSYNSSEKGEIRLDFEKLGIPPGSGIYDLARREFSAGNTAVLDIPRNLFTILFAGTEDEGKSILTPEESSALRLKASPLPQELAKLPFPENWQANPSFVEKSMVAKKYQVVKDDSSGNWIFTVDNTEGDTAATMIWTTDYPAFKVTQNDSIVIHYRYQNTVDPVRDVFTFSGKKDGKSAYLFFPREKLWTDGKKAAVENSCGQFTSLRRLYVRVTAKAGTKAELVLESVEKRHQ
;
A
#
# COMPACT_ATOMS: atom_id res chain seq x y z
N VAL A 1 -9.21 27.18 14.23
CA VAL A 1 -7.89 27.51 14.83
C VAL A 1 -8.00 27.48 16.35
N ARG A 2 -7.15 26.71 17.05
CA ARG A 2 -7.08 26.73 18.52
C ARG A 2 -5.91 27.60 18.97
N ASN A 3 -6.16 28.59 19.81
CA ASN A 3 -5.14 29.39 20.48
C ASN A 3 -5.40 29.34 21.99
N ASN A 4 -4.54 28.65 22.74
CA ASN A 4 -4.72 28.36 24.17
C ASN A 4 -6.06 27.64 24.47
N LYS A 5 -6.89 28.26 25.32
CA LYS A 5 -8.22 27.78 25.71
C LYS A 5 -9.32 28.20 24.72
N THR A 6 -8.98 28.95 23.67
CA THR A 6 -9.94 29.48 22.70
C THR A 6 -9.88 28.69 21.40
N VAL A 7 -11.04 28.25 20.90
CA VAL A 7 -11.19 27.69 19.55
C VAL A 7 -11.95 28.72 18.71
N THR A 8 -11.27 29.27 17.71
CA THR A 8 -11.89 30.07 16.66
C THR A 8 -12.32 29.12 15.54
N ALA A 9 -13.62 28.96 15.35
CA ALA A 9 -14.18 28.22 14.23
C ALA A 9 -14.76 29.21 13.22
N GLU A 10 -14.42 29.04 11.95
CA GLU A 10 -15.12 29.70 10.86
C GLU A 10 -16.17 28.72 10.34
N ILE A 11 -17.43 29.18 10.26
CA ILE A 11 -18.56 28.34 9.91
C ILE A 11 -19.19 28.92 8.66
N SER A 12 -18.95 28.24 7.54
CA SER A 12 -19.64 28.51 6.30
C SER A 12 -20.97 27.76 6.32
N LEU A 13 -22.07 28.51 6.47
CA LEU A 13 -23.42 27.96 6.38
C LEU A 13 -23.78 27.76 4.91
N ILE A 14 -23.68 26.51 4.46
CA ILE A 14 -24.14 26.11 3.13
C ILE A 14 -25.57 25.60 3.31
N GLY A 15 -26.54 26.43 2.92
CA GLY A 15 -27.96 26.11 2.95
C GLY A 15 -28.66 26.56 1.68
N LYS A 16 -29.94 26.22 1.55
CA LYS A 16 -30.79 26.69 0.45
C LYS A 16 -30.79 28.22 0.38
N LYS A 17 -31.22 28.79 -0.76
CA LYS A 17 -31.56 30.21 -0.82
C LYS A 17 -32.68 30.48 0.18
N VAL A 18 -32.39 31.25 1.23
CA VAL A 18 -33.38 31.63 2.24
C VAL A 18 -33.63 33.13 2.09
N GLU A 19 -34.88 33.52 1.89
CA GLU A 19 -35.24 34.93 2.09
C GLU A 19 -35.13 35.28 3.58
N ILE A 20 -34.21 36.20 3.87
CA ILE A 20 -34.03 36.72 5.21
C ILE A 20 -35.12 37.78 5.42
N GLY A 21 -36.28 37.34 5.94
CA GLY A 21 -37.34 38.24 6.38
C GLY A 21 -36.92 39.10 7.60
N PRO A 22 -37.75 40.07 8.01
CA PRO A 22 -37.42 41.04 9.06
C PRO A 22 -37.28 40.43 10.47
N ASN A 23 -37.71 39.17 10.67
CA ASN A 23 -37.65 38.50 11.95
C ASN A 23 -36.26 37.91 12.23
N LYS A 24 -35.72 38.20 13.41
CA LYS A 24 -34.44 37.66 13.91
C LYS A 24 -34.47 36.13 13.88
N ARG A 25 -33.62 35.52 13.05
CA ARG A 25 -33.41 34.06 13.07
C ARG A 25 -32.28 33.72 14.03
N VAL A 26 -32.52 32.75 14.90
CA VAL A 26 -31.50 32.18 15.77
C VAL A 26 -30.91 30.98 15.05
N LEU A 27 -29.61 31.03 14.76
CA LEU A 27 -28.86 29.88 14.30
C LEU A 27 -28.24 29.19 15.52
N SER A 28 -28.66 27.96 15.78
CA SER A 28 -28.06 27.10 16.78
C SER A 28 -27.32 25.98 16.08
N PHE A 29 -26.05 25.79 16.42
CA PHE A 29 -25.26 24.64 16.01
C PHE A 29 -24.54 24.06 17.23
N GLY A 30 -24.31 22.76 17.21
CA GLY A 30 -23.52 22.06 18.22
C GLY A 30 -22.16 21.68 17.65
N LEU A 31 -21.12 21.82 18.46
CA LEU A 31 -19.82 21.23 18.17
C LEU A 31 -19.75 19.90 18.94
N GLN A 32 -19.61 18.79 18.23
CA GLN A 32 -19.30 17.52 18.87
C GLN A 32 -17.79 17.39 18.99
N GLY A 33 -17.28 17.35 20.22
CA GLY A 33 -15.86 17.14 20.47
C GLY A 33 -15.42 15.77 19.98
N THR A 34 -14.31 15.70 19.25
CA THR A 34 -13.61 14.44 19.00
C THR A 34 -12.72 14.10 20.21
N PRO A 35 -12.61 12.82 20.61
CA PRO A 35 -13.24 11.67 19.99
C PRO A 35 -14.75 11.60 20.25
N VAL A 36 -15.52 11.29 19.21
CA VAL A 36 -16.99 11.16 19.28
C VAL A 36 -17.43 9.92 20.06
N LYS A 37 -16.58 8.89 20.11
CA LYS A 37 -16.69 7.71 20.99
C LYS A 37 -15.29 7.18 21.32
N PRO A 38 -15.08 6.48 22.44
CA PRO A 38 -13.82 5.81 22.70
C PRO A 38 -13.59 4.69 21.68
N ARG A 39 -12.32 4.44 21.34
CA ARG A 39 -11.92 3.23 20.65
C ARG A 39 -12.14 2.03 21.57
N LEU A 40 -12.67 0.93 21.03
CA LEU A 40 -12.85 -0.31 21.79
C LEU A 40 -11.49 -0.93 22.13
N PRO A 41 -11.13 -1.13 23.42
CA PRO A 41 -9.78 -1.56 23.80
C PRO A 41 -9.32 -2.86 23.15
N PHE A 42 -10.21 -3.85 23.04
CA PHE A 42 -9.88 -5.16 22.46
C PHE A 42 -9.42 -5.08 21.00
N THR A 43 -9.82 -4.01 20.27
CA THR A 43 -9.45 -3.83 18.87
C THR A 43 -7.95 -3.56 18.67
N LEU A 44 -7.22 -3.18 19.72
CA LEU A 44 -5.77 -3.00 19.69
C LEU A 44 -4.99 -4.32 19.56
N ASN A 45 -5.60 -5.46 19.90
CA ASN A 45 -5.01 -6.79 19.75
C ASN A 45 -5.72 -7.61 18.66
N ILE A 46 -6.35 -6.93 17.70
CA ILE A 46 -6.83 -7.56 16.49
C ILE A 46 -5.67 -7.71 15.49
N SER A 47 -5.58 -8.92 14.94
CA SER A 47 -4.74 -9.26 13.81
C SER A 47 -5.62 -9.52 12.59
N ALA A 48 -5.05 -9.37 11.41
CA ALA A 48 -5.78 -9.15 10.18
C ALA A 48 -5.15 -9.91 9.01
N GLN A 49 -5.88 -10.86 8.42
CA GLN A 49 -5.44 -11.62 7.24
C GLN A 49 -4.10 -12.37 7.38
N ASN A 50 -3.68 -12.65 8.61
CA ASN A 50 -2.49 -13.46 8.87
C ASN A 50 -2.73 -14.94 8.59
N LYS A 51 -1.78 -15.59 7.91
CA LYS A 51 -1.84 -17.05 7.62
C LYS A 51 -1.75 -17.91 8.88
N LYS A 52 -1.19 -17.35 9.94
CA LYS A 52 -0.93 -18.02 11.21
C LYS A 52 -1.62 -17.24 12.31
N ARG A 53 -2.23 -17.95 13.25
CA ARG A 53 -2.75 -17.34 14.47
C ARG A 53 -1.60 -16.69 15.24
N ILE A 54 -1.80 -15.42 15.61
CA ILE A 54 -0.86 -14.69 16.47
C ILE A 54 -1.17 -15.05 17.92
N ARG A 55 -0.20 -15.62 18.65
CA ARG A 55 -0.33 -15.87 20.08
C ARG A 55 -0.59 -14.54 20.80
N GLY A 56 -1.59 -14.52 21.69
CA GLY A 56 -1.98 -13.33 22.44
C GLY A 56 -2.83 -12.32 21.66
N ALA A 57 -2.99 -12.46 20.33
CA ALA A 57 -4.00 -11.69 19.63
C ALA A 57 -5.38 -12.13 20.12
N ASN A 58 -6.25 -11.17 20.38
CA ASN A 58 -7.61 -11.45 20.83
C ASN A 58 -8.42 -12.09 19.69
N MET A 59 -8.16 -11.68 18.45
CA MET A 59 -8.98 -12.03 17.30
C MET A 59 -8.15 -12.01 16.01
N LEU A 60 -8.35 -12.99 15.14
CA LEU A 60 -7.97 -12.92 13.73
C LEU A 60 -9.19 -12.61 12.86
N LEU A 61 -9.17 -11.43 12.22
CA LEU A 61 -10.18 -11.05 11.23
C LEU A 61 -9.75 -11.50 9.83
N MET A 62 -10.69 -12.12 9.13
CA MET A 62 -10.59 -12.39 7.70
C MET A 62 -11.59 -11.53 6.93
N TRP A 63 -11.10 -10.76 5.97
CA TRP A 63 -11.97 -10.09 5.02
C TRP A 63 -12.28 -11.02 3.87
N ILE A 64 -13.57 -11.20 3.63
CA ILE A 64 -14.07 -11.98 2.52
C ILE A 64 -14.58 -11.04 1.45
N THR A 65 -14.00 -11.20 0.27
CA THR A 65 -14.46 -10.52 -0.94
C THR A 65 -15.74 -11.20 -1.46
N PRO A 66 -16.68 -10.47 -2.07
CA PRO A 66 -18.00 -11.01 -2.35
C PRO A 66 -17.94 -12.16 -3.36
N SER A 67 -17.03 -12.10 -4.33
CA SER A 67 -16.85 -13.15 -5.32
C SER A 67 -16.76 -14.53 -4.67
N GLY A 68 -15.87 -14.71 -3.68
CA GLY A 68 -15.67 -16.00 -2.99
C GLY A 68 -16.91 -16.58 -2.29
N LEU A 69 -17.98 -15.78 -2.18
CA LEU A 69 -19.27 -16.12 -1.58
C LEU A 69 -20.39 -16.25 -2.63
N GLY A 70 -20.05 -16.40 -3.91
CA GLY A 70 -21.02 -16.61 -4.99
C GLY A 70 -21.69 -15.33 -5.50
N TYR A 71 -21.02 -14.18 -5.39
CA TYR A 71 -21.51 -12.92 -5.96
C TYR A 71 -21.06 -12.77 -7.42
N ASN A 72 -21.96 -12.31 -8.29
CA ASN A 72 -21.69 -12.09 -9.70
C ASN A 72 -20.53 -11.10 -9.95
N SER A 73 -20.31 -10.17 -9.02
CA SER A 73 -19.18 -9.23 -9.03
C SER A 73 -18.87 -8.70 -7.62
N TRP A 74 -17.80 -7.93 -7.47
CA TRP A 74 -17.44 -7.26 -6.21
C TRP A 74 -18.45 -6.19 -5.78
N TRP A 75 -19.29 -5.74 -6.72
CA TRP A 75 -20.24 -4.64 -6.54
C TRP A 75 -21.70 -5.12 -6.54
N ALA A 76 -21.91 -6.44 -6.51
CA ALA A 76 -23.23 -6.99 -6.31
C ALA A 76 -23.62 -6.89 -4.84
N PHE A 77 -24.87 -6.50 -4.56
CA PHE A 77 -25.37 -6.42 -3.19
C PHE A 77 -25.73 -7.77 -2.61
N ASP A 78 -26.06 -8.74 -3.45
CA ASP A 78 -26.58 -10.05 -3.07
C ASP A 78 -25.80 -11.14 -3.83
N PRO A 79 -25.49 -12.30 -3.21
CA PRO A 79 -24.94 -13.39 -3.98
C PRO A 79 -25.93 -13.82 -5.06
N GLY A 80 -25.44 -14.06 -6.28
CA GLY A 80 -26.25 -14.49 -7.42
C GLY A 80 -26.49 -16.00 -7.45
N MET A 81 -25.83 -16.75 -6.56
CA MET A 81 -25.99 -18.19 -6.41
C MET A 81 -27.30 -18.54 -5.68
N LYS A 82 -27.93 -19.68 -6.04
CA LYS A 82 -29.17 -20.12 -5.40
C LYS A 82 -28.93 -20.56 -3.96
N GLU A 83 -27.87 -21.33 -3.72
CA GLU A 83 -27.46 -21.89 -2.43
C GLU A 83 -26.57 -20.93 -1.63
N LYS A 84 -26.81 -19.64 -1.78
CA LYS A 84 -25.91 -18.61 -1.29
C LYS A 84 -25.78 -18.57 0.22
N TRP A 85 -26.88 -18.76 0.94
CA TRP A 85 -26.87 -18.66 2.39
C TRP A 85 -26.31 -19.94 3.03
N GLU A 86 -26.50 -21.08 2.39
CA GLU A 86 -25.88 -22.35 2.77
C GLU A 86 -24.35 -22.31 2.63
N LEU A 87 -23.81 -21.57 1.65
CA LEU A 87 -22.38 -21.33 1.53
C LEU A 87 -21.85 -20.47 2.71
N PHE A 88 -22.62 -19.47 3.13
CA PHE A 88 -22.30 -18.65 4.31
C PHE A 88 -22.32 -19.47 5.60
N ASP A 89 -23.38 -20.26 5.81
CA ASP A 89 -23.49 -21.16 6.96
C ASP A 89 -22.34 -22.16 7.01
N TRP A 90 -21.97 -22.71 5.84
CA TRP A 90 -20.81 -23.58 5.70
C TRP A 90 -19.51 -22.86 6.11
N PHE A 91 -19.24 -21.66 5.60
CA PHE A 91 -18.06 -20.90 6.00
C PHE A 91 -18.04 -20.61 7.51
N SER A 92 -19.17 -20.21 8.08
CA SER A 92 -19.30 -20.00 9.51
C SER A 92 -18.98 -21.27 10.31
N SER A 93 -19.47 -22.42 9.87
CA SER A 93 -19.17 -23.71 10.51
C SER A 93 -17.69 -24.11 10.41
N VAL A 94 -17.05 -23.83 9.27
CA VAL A 94 -15.61 -24.10 9.08
C VAL A 94 -14.79 -23.23 10.01
N ILE A 95 -15.10 -21.94 10.10
CA ILE A 95 -14.41 -20.99 10.98
C ILE A 95 -14.61 -21.40 12.44
N GLY A 96 -15.85 -21.65 12.87
CA GLY A 96 -16.15 -22.03 14.25
C GLY A 96 -15.58 -23.38 14.68
N SER A 97 -15.46 -24.34 13.76
CA SER A 97 -14.92 -25.68 14.07
C SER A 97 -13.41 -25.81 13.84
N GLY A 98 -12.83 -24.93 13.03
CA GLY A 98 -11.46 -25.05 12.51
C GLY A 98 -11.25 -26.26 11.58
N LYS A 99 -12.31 -26.96 11.16
CA LYS A 99 -12.25 -28.19 10.37
C LYS A 99 -12.87 -27.98 9.00
N ILE A 100 -12.25 -28.58 7.99
CA ILE A 100 -12.72 -28.54 6.59
C ILE A 100 -12.89 -29.96 6.10
N ASP A 101 -14.11 -30.33 5.72
CA ASP A 101 -14.36 -31.54 4.95
C ASP A 101 -13.86 -31.34 3.50
N PRO A 102 -12.87 -32.12 3.04
CA PRO A 102 -12.35 -32.02 1.69
C PRO A 102 -13.41 -32.23 0.60
N GLU A 103 -14.37 -33.13 0.80
CA GLU A 103 -15.41 -33.42 -0.19
C GLU A 103 -16.41 -32.28 -0.26
N GLN A 104 -16.85 -31.76 0.89
CA GLN A 104 -17.71 -30.57 0.94
C GLN A 104 -17.03 -29.34 0.32
N ARG A 105 -15.72 -29.13 0.58
CA ARG A 105 -14.93 -28.06 -0.04
C ARG A 105 -14.90 -28.20 -1.56
N LYS A 106 -14.70 -29.42 -2.07
CA LYS A 106 -14.67 -29.72 -3.50
C LYS A 106 -16.03 -29.49 -4.16
N GLU A 107 -17.10 -29.89 -3.48
CA GLU A 107 -18.47 -29.69 -3.95
C GLU A 107 -18.84 -28.21 -4.04
N TRP A 108 -18.56 -27.42 -3.00
CA TRP A 108 -18.77 -25.97 -3.04
C TRP A 108 -17.95 -25.29 -4.14
N ARG A 109 -16.71 -25.73 -4.34
CA ARG A 109 -15.87 -25.24 -5.43
C ARG A 109 -16.49 -25.54 -6.80
N ARG A 110 -17.03 -26.74 -7.00
CA ARG A 110 -17.72 -27.13 -8.24
C ARG A 110 -18.94 -26.24 -8.49
N LYS A 111 -19.80 -26.04 -7.48
CA LYS A 111 -20.99 -25.17 -7.58
C LYS A 111 -20.64 -23.73 -7.93
N LEU A 112 -19.60 -23.17 -7.29
CA LEU A 112 -19.11 -21.83 -7.59
C LEU A 112 -18.61 -21.75 -9.04
N ASP A 113 -17.79 -22.72 -9.47
CA ASP A 113 -17.28 -22.75 -10.84
C ASP A 113 -18.42 -22.81 -11.87
N GLU A 114 -19.45 -23.63 -11.64
CA GLU A 114 -20.64 -23.73 -12.50
C GLU A 114 -21.44 -22.41 -12.51
N HIS A 115 -21.66 -21.79 -11.36
CA HIS A 115 -22.34 -20.51 -11.25
C HIS A 115 -21.62 -19.43 -12.07
N PHE A 116 -20.31 -19.26 -11.90
CA PHE A 116 -19.56 -18.24 -12.64
C PHE A 116 -19.43 -18.56 -14.13
N GLN A 117 -19.30 -19.83 -14.50
CA GLN A 117 -19.36 -20.23 -15.92
C GLN A 117 -20.70 -19.87 -16.56
N LYS A 118 -21.81 -20.06 -15.84
CA LYS A 118 -23.13 -19.65 -16.28
C LYS A 118 -23.23 -18.13 -16.43
N VAL A 119 -22.95 -17.38 -15.36
CA VAL A 119 -23.01 -15.90 -15.34
C VAL A 119 -22.21 -15.31 -16.50
N TYR A 120 -20.97 -15.76 -16.72
CA TYR A 120 -20.13 -15.21 -17.78
C TYR A 120 -20.44 -15.76 -19.20
N SER A 121 -21.04 -16.94 -19.35
CA SER A 121 -21.41 -17.48 -20.68
C SER A 121 -22.68 -16.82 -21.25
N GLU A 122 -23.58 -16.34 -20.39
CA GLU A 122 -24.79 -15.61 -20.80
C GLU A 122 -24.48 -14.18 -21.30
N HIS A 123 -23.24 -13.71 -21.21
CA HIS A 123 -22.86 -12.30 -21.43
C HIS A 123 -22.08 -12.08 -22.75
N THR A 124 -22.39 -12.91 -23.75
CA THR A 124 -21.44 -13.35 -24.78
C THR A 124 -21.05 -12.34 -25.86
N GLU A 125 -21.81 -11.28 -26.16
CA GLU A 125 -21.40 -10.39 -27.26
C GLU A 125 -20.34 -9.34 -26.85
N GLN A 126 -20.52 -8.64 -25.72
CA GLN A 126 -19.52 -7.66 -25.25
C GLN A 126 -18.34 -8.32 -24.52
N ILE A 127 -18.55 -9.47 -23.88
CA ILE A 127 -17.50 -10.15 -23.10
C ILE A 127 -16.62 -11.06 -23.98
N ARG A 128 -17.09 -11.55 -25.14
CA ARG A 128 -16.23 -12.32 -26.08
C ARG A 128 -15.00 -11.54 -26.55
N ALA A 129 -15.09 -10.21 -26.65
CA ALA A 129 -13.94 -9.35 -26.92
C ALA A 129 -12.86 -9.36 -25.81
N SER A 130 -13.17 -9.91 -24.62
CA SER A 130 -12.31 -9.89 -23.43
C SER A 130 -12.20 -11.24 -22.71
N SER A 131 -12.14 -12.37 -23.43
CA SER A 131 -12.00 -13.72 -22.84
C SER A 131 -10.94 -13.83 -21.72
N LYS A 132 -9.84 -13.08 -21.83
CA LYS A 132 -8.80 -12.96 -20.80
C LYS A 132 -9.29 -12.34 -19.48
N TYR A 133 -10.21 -11.38 -19.52
CA TYR A 133 -10.78 -10.75 -18.33
C TYR A 133 -11.66 -11.72 -17.55
N VAL A 134 -12.53 -12.47 -18.22
CA VAL A 134 -13.37 -13.50 -17.58
C VAL A 134 -12.51 -14.56 -16.89
N GLN A 135 -11.51 -15.09 -17.61
CA GLN A 135 -10.60 -16.08 -17.03
C GLN A 135 -9.83 -15.52 -15.84
N LYS A 136 -9.46 -14.23 -15.90
CA LYS A 136 -8.85 -13.52 -14.76
C LYS A 136 -9.84 -13.43 -13.59
N GLN A 137 -11.10 -13.06 -13.81
CA GLN A 137 -12.09 -12.95 -12.75
C GLN A 137 -12.39 -14.30 -12.11
N ILE A 138 -12.62 -15.35 -12.89
CA ILE A 138 -12.75 -16.73 -12.39
C ILE A 138 -11.50 -17.14 -11.61
N GLY A 139 -10.30 -16.84 -12.11
CA GLY A 139 -9.04 -17.11 -11.41
C GLY A 139 -8.92 -16.39 -10.06
N LEU A 140 -9.31 -15.11 -10.00
CA LEU A 140 -9.35 -14.34 -8.75
C LEU A 140 -10.37 -14.94 -7.78
N MET A 141 -11.55 -15.31 -8.28
CA MET A 141 -12.61 -15.98 -7.55
C MET A 141 -12.11 -17.26 -6.86
N ARG A 142 -11.51 -18.13 -7.66
CA ARG A 142 -10.93 -19.40 -7.24
C ARG A 142 -9.84 -19.18 -6.20
N GLY A 143 -8.92 -18.25 -6.47
CA GLY A 143 -7.85 -17.89 -5.55
C GLY A 143 -8.37 -17.35 -4.22
N GLN A 144 -9.46 -16.59 -4.22
CA GLN A 144 -10.11 -16.09 -3.01
C GLN A 144 -10.79 -17.21 -2.23
N TYR A 145 -11.54 -18.09 -2.89
CA TYR A 145 -12.11 -19.27 -2.23
C TYR A 145 -11.03 -20.15 -1.59
N ASP A 146 -9.93 -20.40 -2.32
CA ASP A 146 -8.80 -21.17 -1.81
C ASP A 146 -8.10 -20.46 -0.65
N ALA A 147 -7.95 -19.13 -0.72
CA ALA A 147 -7.46 -18.33 0.38
C ALA A 147 -8.36 -18.47 1.61
N ILE A 148 -9.66 -18.20 1.47
CA ILE A 148 -10.64 -18.25 2.56
C ILE A 148 -10.60 -19.61 3.24
N THR A 149 -10.67 -20.70 2.46
CA THR A 149 -10.60 -22.06 3.02
C THR A 149 -9.25 -22.38 3.65
N SER A 150 -8.15 -21.80 3.19
CA SER A 150 -6.83 -21.98 3.82
C SER A 150 -6.67 -21.17 5.12
N PHE A 151 -7.31 -20.01 5.21
CA PHE A 151 -7.26 -19.13 6.39
C PHE A 151 -8.29 -19.49 7.46
N ALA A 152 -9.43 -20.05 7.06
CA ALA A 152 -10.57 -20.28 7.94
C ALA A 152 -10.22 -21.09 9.22
N PRO A 153 -9.36 -22.13 9.19
CA PRO A 153 -8.97 -22.85 10.41
C PRO A 153 -8.25 -22.00 11.48
N ASN A 154 -7.70 -20.86 11.08
CA ASN A 154 -6.96 -19.96 11.96
C ASN A 154 -7.72 -18.65 12.24
N THR A 155 -8.91 -18.48 11.66
CA THR A 155 -9.71 -17.26 11.70
C THR A 155 -10.70 -17.35 12.85
N ASP A 156 -10.89 -16.25 13.59
CA ASP A 156 -11.91 -16.19 14.63
C ASP A 156 -13.21 -15.57 14.10
N HIS A 157 -13.09 -14.56 13.22
CA HIS A 157 -14.24 -13.86 12.65
C HIS A 157 -14.03 -13.48 11.18
N PHE A 158 -15.12 -13.38 10.43
CA PHE A 158 -15.08 -12.91 9.06
C PHE A 158 -15.98 -11.70 8.79
N ILE A 159 -15.43 -10.77 8.02
CA ILE A 159 -16.07 -9.51 7.64
C ILE A 159 -16.30 -9.53 6.14
N VAL A 160 -17.52 -9.21 5.71
CA VAL A 160 -17.91 -9.25 4.30
C VAL A 160 -17.79 -7.88 3.68
N TYR A 161 -17.03 -7.80 2.58
CA TYR A 161 -16.87 -6.61 1.76
C TYR A 161 -18.18 -6.17 1.11
N THR A 162 -18.40 -4.86 0.98
CA THR A 162 -19.48 -4.23 0.20
C THR A 162 -19.07 -2.85 -0.23
N ASP A 163 -19.39 -2.49 -1.47
CA ASP A 163 -19.21 -1.12 -1.95
C ASP A 163 -20.58 -0.40 -1.94
N PRO A 164 -20.80 0.62 -1.09
CA PRO A 164 -22.03 1.39 -1.03
C PRO A 164 -22.20 2.39 -2.18
N ARG A 165 -21.20 2.53 -3.05
CA ARG A 165 -21.14 3.45 -4.18
C ARG A 165 -21.13 2.76 -5.52
N LEU A 166 -21.17 1.44 -5.58
CA LEU A 166 -21.27 0.69 -6.81
C LEU A 166 -22.46 -0.26 -6.77
N ALA A 167 -23.16 -0.37 -7.89
CA ALA A 167 -24.13 -1.42 -8.14
C ALA A 167 -23.71 -2.26 -9.35
N TYR A 168 -24.02 -3.55 -9.29
CA TYR A 168 -23.91 -4.44 -10.43
C TYR A 168 -25.11 -4.24 -11.36
N VAL A 169 -24.85 -3.91 -12.63
CA VAL A 169 -25.92 -3.51 -13.57
C VAL A 169 -26.92 -4.61 -13.92
N ASP A 170 -26.60 -5.87 -13.62
CA ASP A 170 -27.52 -7.01 -13.83
C ASP A 170 -28.02 -7.60 -12.53
N SER A 171 -27.82 -6.90 -11.41
CA SER A 171 -28.61 -7.23 -10.23
C SER A 171 -30.09 -7.03 -10.56
N GLU A 172 -30.95 -7.92 -10.08
CA GLU A 172 -32.39 -7.88 -10.41
C GLU A 172 -33.01 -6.54 -10.03
N GLU A 173 -32.49 -5.88 -8.99
CA GLU A 173 -33.00 -4.62 -8.46
C GLU A 173 -32.58 -3.41 -9.30
N TYR A 174 -31.38 -3.44 -9.89
CA TYR A 174 -30.83 -2.26 -10.55
C TYR A 174 -31.73 -1.74 -11.69
N PRO A 175 -32.28 -2.56 -12.61
CA PRO A 175 -33.19 -2.07 -13.65
C PRO A 175 -34.40 -1.30 -13.11
N PHE A 176 -34.93 -1.66 -11.94
CA PHE A 176 -36.09 -1.01 -11.33
C PHE A 176 -35.72 0.31 -10.64
N PHE A 177 -34.56 0.36 -10.00
CA PHE A 177 -34.12 1.53 -9.23
C PHE A 177 -33.08 2.38 -9.96
N ARG A 178 -32.76 2.08 -11.22
CA ARG A 178 -31.65 2.71 -11.95
C ARG A 178 -31.72 4.22 -11.93
N SER A 179 -32.92 4.77 -12.02
CA SER A 179 -33.15 6.20 -12.16
C SER A 179 -33.06 6.92 -10.82
N GLU A 180 -33.42 6.24 -9.72
CA GLU A 180 -33.18 6.70 -8.35
C GLU A 180 -31.69 6.61 -7.98
N TRP A 181 -31.06 5.47 -8.25
CA TRP A 181 -29.72 5.17 -7.77
C TRP A 181 -28.61 5.82 -8.59
N LEU A 182 -28.91 6.38 -9.78
CA LEU A 182 -27.90 6.84 -10.72
C LEU A 182 -26.90 7.83 -10.08
N GLY A 183 -25.62 7.43 -10.05
CA GLY A 183 -24.52 8.33 -9.73
C GLY A 183 -24.04 9.11 -10.96
N PRO A 184 -23.41 10.29 -10.78
CA PRO A 184 -23.00 11.15 -11.90
C PRO A 184 -21.81 10.64 -12.71
N GLN A 185 -21.14 9.56 -12.28
CA GLN A 185 -19.87 9.11 -12.82
C GLN A 185 -19.97 7.70 -13.40
N GLN A 186 -19.51 7.54 -14.65
CA GLN A 186 -19.17 6.21 -15.15
C GLN A 186 -17.90 5.71 -14.46
N VAL A 187 -17.82 4.41 -14.26
CA VAL A 187 -16.63 3.74 -13.71
C VAL A 187 -16.01 2.81 -14.74
N GLY A 188 -14.69 2.66 -14.67
CA GLY A 188 -13.95 1.71 -15.51
C GLY A 188 -14.12 0.24 -15.09
N TYR A 189 -15.05 -0.07 -14.20
CA TYR A 189 -15.31 -1.43 -13.74
C TYR A 189 -16.33 -2.11 -14.64
N VAL A 190 -16.03 -3.35 -15.03
CA VAL A 190 -16.92 -4.14 -15.88
C VAL A 190 -18.25 -4.36 -15.17
N ARG A 191 -19.34 -3.93 -15.82
CA ARG A 191 -20.73 -4.09 -15.35
C ARG A 191 -21.02 -3.47 -13.98
N ALA A 192 -20.26 -2.44 -13.61
CA ALA A 192 -20.54 -1.62 -12.44
C ALA A 192 -21.00 -0.24 -12.87
N VAL A 193 -21.87 0.35 -12.06
CA VAL A 193 -22.24 1.76 -12.16
C VAL A 193 -22.05 2.43 -10.81
N ARG A 194 -21.65 3.71 -10.81
CA ARG A 194 -21.68 4.49 -9.57
C ARG A 194 -23.13 4.73 -9.19
N VAL A 195 -23.39 4.58 -7.90
CA VAL A 195 -24.70 4.84 -7.32
C VAL A 195 -24.64 5.88 -6.21
N PHE A 196 -25.70 6.65 -6.10
CA PHE A 196 -25.94 7.56 -4.99
C PHE A 196 -26.78 6.85 -3.92
N LEU A 197 -26.44 7.09 -2.65
CA LEU A 197 -27.13 6.45 -1.52
C LEU A 197 -28.50 7.12 -1.31
N GLU A 198 -29.52 6.54 -1.93
CA GLU A 198 -30.91 6.83 -1.62
C GLU A 198 -31.49 5.82 -0.64
N LYS A 199 -32.68 6.13 -0.11
CA LYS A 199 -33.30 5.32 0.94
C LYS A 199 -33.49 3.86 0.50
N SER A 200 -33.94 3.61 -0.74
CA SER A 200 -34.15 2.24 -1.22
C SER A 200 -32.85 1.45 -1.33
N LEU A 201 -31.75 2.10 -1.74
CA LEU A 201 -30.43 1.49 -1.79
C LEU A 201 -29.90 1.16 -0.39
N ILE A 202 -30.06 2.08 0.56
CA ILE A 202 -29.71 1.86 1.98
C ILE A 202 -30.50 0.67 2.53
N ASP A 203 -31.82 0.64 2.31
CA ASP A 203 -32.68 -0.45 2.78
C ASP A 203 -32.28 -1.80 2.15
N ARG A 204 -31.91 -1.83 0.86
CA ARG A 204 -31.38 -3.04 0.19
C ARG A 204 -30.05 -3.50 0.81
N MET A 205 -29.11 -2.59 1.04
CA MET A 205 -27.83 -2.93 1.66
C MET A 205 -27.99 -3.43 3.09
N LEU A 206 -28.90 -2.84 3.86
CA LEU A 206 -29.22 -3.29 5.22
C LEU A 206 -29.89 -4.66 5.20
N TYR A 207 -30.81 -4.91 4.26
CA TYR A 207 -31.41 -6.24 4.09
C TYR A 207 -30.34 -7.30 3.80
N THR A 208 -29.44 -7.07 2.84
CA THR A 208 -28.39 -8.05 2.56
C THR A 208 -27.41 -8.16 3.73
N GLY A 209 -27.06 -7.04 4.37
CA GLY A 209 -26.25 -7.04 5.58
C GLY A 209 -26.86 -7.91 6.69
N TYR A 210 -28.16 -7.78 6.92
CA TYR A 210 -28.92 -8.59 7.86
C TYR A 210 -28.82 -10.08 7.53
N GLN A 211 -29.05 -10.45 6.27
CA GLN A 211 -28.96 -11.86 5.84
C GLN A 211 -27.56 -12.43 6.08
N ARG A 212 -26.51 -11.68 5.73
CA ARG A 212 -25.12 -12.13 5.97
C ARG A 212 -24.85 -12.38 7.45
N LEU A 213 -25.30 -11.48 8.31
CA LEU A 213 -25.10 -11.61 9.76
C LEU A 213 -25.89 -12.79 10.34
N GLN A 214 -27.12 -13.02 9.86
CA GLN A 214 -27.92 -14.20 10.22
C GLN A 214 -27.22 -15.51 9.83
N HIS A 215 -26.60 -15.54 8.65
CA HIS A 215 -25.87 -16.70 8.12
C HIS A 215 -24.39 -16.71 8.54
N GLY A 216 -24.09 -16.22 9.74
CA GLY A 216 -22.80 -16.44 10.40
C GLY A 216 -21.72 -15.40 10.16
N ALA A 217 -21.91 -14.42 9.27
CA ALA A 217 -20.95 -13.30 9.20
C ALA A 217 -20.88 -12.54 10.53
N ASP A 218 -19.69 -12.07 10.87
CA ASP A 218 -19.44 -11.32 12.10
C ASP A 218 -19.48 -9.82 11.85
N GLY A 219 -19.20 -9.39 10.63
CA GLY A 219 -19.07 -7.97 10.30
C GLY A 219 -19.34 -7.62 8.85
N ILE A 220 -19.46 -6.32 8.62
CA ILE A 220 -19.65 -5.70 7.32
C ILE A 220 -18.56 -4.66 7.11
N TYR A 221 -17.93 -4.71 5.94
CA TYR A 221 -16.98 -3.71 5.49
C TYR A 221 -17.60 -2.91 4.35
N TYR A 222 -17.79 -1.60 4.57
CA TYR A 222 -18.14 -0.67 3.51
C TYR A 222 -16.87 -0.05 2.92
N ASP A 223 -16.58 -0.39 1.66
CA ASP A 223 -15.55 0.24 0.84
C ASP A 223 -16.04 1.58 0.28
N ASP A 224 -15.18 2.34 -0.42
CA ASP A 224 -15.58 3.52 -1.22
C ASP A 224 -16.53 4.50 -0.49
N THR A 225 -16.36 4.68 0.82
CA THR A 225 -17.30 5.48 1.63
C THR A 225 -17.14 7.00 1.49
N PHE A 226 -16.45 7.45 0.44
CA PHE A 226 -16.34 8.85 0.08
C PHE A 226 -17.70 9.45 -0.28
N LEU A 227 -17.77 10.78 -0.25
CA LEU A 227 -18.98 11.51 -0.60
C LEU A 227 -19.01 11.81 -2.10
N LEU A 228 -20.18 11.62 -2.70
CA LEU A 228 -20.43 11.93 -4.10
C LEU A 228 -21.45 13.06 -4.19
N PRO A 229 -21.23 14.10 -5.00
CA PRO A 229 -22.31 15.02 -5.34
C PRO A 229 -23.33 14.28 -6.22
N THR A 230 -24.61 14.62 -6.09
CA THR A 230 -25.66 14.24 -7.02
C THR A 230 -26.55 15.44 -7.29
N ALA A 231 -27.01 15.55 -8.53
CA ALA A 231 -28.00 16.54 -8.97
C ALA A 231 -29.22 15.83 -9.59
N ASN A 232 -29.47 14.58 -9.15
CA ASN A 232 -30.55 13.76 -9.67
C ASN A 232 -31.91 14.41 -9.33
N ARG A 233 -32.62 14.87 -10.37
CA ARG A 233 -33.93 15.53 -10.23
C ARG A 233 -35.03 14.56 -9.80
N GLU A 234 -34.91 13.28 -10.13
CA GLU A 234 -35.94 12.29 -9.75
C GLU A 234 -35.97 12.03 -8.25
N THR A 235 -34.86 12.31 -7.56
CA THR A 235 -34.71 12.13 -6.12
C THR A 235 -34.49 13.44 -5.39
N ASP A 236 -34.68 14.58 -6.06
CA ASP A 236 -34.64 15.89 -5.44
C ASP A 236 -35.99 16.14 -4.76
N PRO A 237 -36.06 16.16 -3.41
CA PRO A 237 -37.32 16.39 -2.71
C PRO A 237 -37.85 17.82 -2.87
N GLU A 238 -37.10 18.71 -3.53
CA GLU A 238 -37.33 20.16 -3.51
C GLU A 238 -37.28 20.83 -4.89
N GLY A 239 -37.00 20.07 -5.94
CA GLY A 239 -36.93 20.59 -7.29
C GLY A 239 -38.33 20.75 -7.90
N ASP A 240 -38.76 22.00 -8.13
CA ASP A 240 -39.61 22.27 -9.28
C ASP A 240 -38.83 21.86 -10.54
N VAL A 241 -39.48 21.19 -11.50
CA VAL A 241 -38.85 20.69 -12.74
C VAL A 241 -38.15 21.84 -13.51
N GLU A 242 -38.67 23.05 -13.33
CA GLU A 242 -38.19 24.30 -13.92
C GLU A 242 -37.00 24.94 -13.18
N SER A 243 -36.72 24.52 -11.94
CA SER A 243 -35.60 25.06 -11.15
C SER A 243 -34.27 24.33 -11.46
N PRO A 244 -33.12 25.01 -11.31
CA PRO A 244 -31.83 24.34 -11.31
C PRO A 244 -31.78 23.25 -10.24
N PRO A 245 -31.24 22.06 -10.53
CA PRO A 245 -31.20 20.96 -9.56
C PRO A 245 -30.36 21.32 -8.33
N VAL A 246 -30.83 20.93 -7.14
CA VAL A 246 -30.08 21.14 -5.90
C VAL A 246 -29.04 20.03 -5.75
N VAL A 247 -27.76 20.41 -5.66
CA VAL A 247 -26.67 19.44 -5.50
C VAL A 247 -26.65 18.91 -4.05
N ARG A 248 -26.81 17.60 -3.89
CA ARG A 248 -26.68 16.88 -2.60
C ARG A 248 -25.35 16.15 -2.54
N ILE A 249 -24.70 16.10 -1.38
CA ILE A 249 -23.40 15.39 -1.20
C ILE A 249 -23.52 14.04 -0.45
N GLY A 250 -24.73 13.71 0.04
CA GLY A 250 -25.02 12.38 0.61
C GLY A 250 -24.42 12.08 1.99
N ILE A 251 -23.97 13.09 2.75
CA ILE A 251 -23.38 12.88 4.08
C ILE A 251 -24.37 12.22 5.07
N LEU A 252 -25.62 12.69 5.12
CA LEU A 252 -26.65 12.14 5.99
C LEU A 252 -27.05 10.71 5.57
N ALA A 253 -27.06 10.43 4.26
CA ALA A 253 -27.36 9.11 3.72
C ALA A 253 -26.26 8.10 4.10
N MET A 254 -24.99 8.47 3.94
CA MET A 254 -23.86 7.63 4.38
C MET A 254 -23.90 7.41 5.90
N ARG A 255 -24.14 8.46 6.67
CA ARG A 255 -24.31 8.35 8.13
C ARG A 255 -25.45 7.39 8.49
N GLU A 256 -26.57 7.46 7.79
CA GLU A 256 -27.73 6.61 8.06
C GLU A 256 -27.43 5.14 7.79
N LEU A 257 -26.75 4.83 6.68
CA LEU A 257 -26.28 3.48 6.38
C LEU A 257 -25.38 2.95 7.51
N VAL A 258 -24.30 3.66 7.83
CA VAL A 258 -23.33 3.21 8.85
C VAL A 258 -23.99 3.08 10.24
N LYS A 259 -24.83 4.05 10.63
CA LYS A 259 -25.58 4.00 11.90
C LYS A 259 -26.53 2.82 11.97
N ARG A 260 -27.36 2.61 10.94
CA ARG A 260 -28.34 1.51 10.92
C ARG A 260 -27.65 0.15 10.85
N THR A 261 -26.51 0.05 10.19
CA THR A 261 -25.71 -1.19 10.21
C THR A 261 -25.17 -1.50 11.59
N ALA A 262 -24.66 -0.50 12.32
CA ALA A 262 -24.22 -0.69 13.70
C ALA A 262 -25.38 -1.11 14.62
N LEU A 263 -26.55 -0.47 14.47
CA LEU A 263 -27.76 -0.81 15.23
C LEU A 263 -28.23 -2.24 14.92
N MET A 264 -28.23 -2.63 13.65
CA MET A 264 -28.59 -3.98 13.22
C MET A 264 -27.69 -5.04 13.87
N SER A 265 -26.37 -4.84 13.91
CA SER A 265 -25.46 -5.76 14.63
C SER A 265 -25.82 -5.85 16.12
N TYR A 266 -26.11 -4.71 16.76
CA TYR A 266 -26.50 -4.65 18.17
C TYR A 266 -27.82 -5.39 18.45
N GLU A 267 -28.85 -5.20 17.63
CA GLU A 267 -30.14 -5.88 17.75
C GLU A 267 -30.02 -7.40 17.56
N LEU A 268 -29.09 -7.82 16.68
CA LEU A 268 -28.72 -9.23 16.50
C LEU A 268 -27.84 -9.79 17.62
N LYS A 269 -27.51 -9.00 18.64
CA LYS A 269 -26.61 -9.35 19.75
C LYS A 269 -25.22 -9.80 19.26
N LYS A 270 -24.76 -9.22 18.15
CA LYS A 270 -23.41 -9.42 17.60
C LYS A 270 -22.53 -8.23 17.94
N GLU A 271 -21.24 -8.50 18.11
CA GLU A 271 -20.25 -7.44 18.19
C GLU A 271 -20.27 -6.66 16.85
N PRO A 272 -20.38 -5.33 16.85
CA PRO A 272 -20.47 -4.56 15.61
C PRO A 272 -19.10 -4.44 14.93
N PHE A 273 -18.66 -5.50 14.23
CA PHE A 273 -17.53 -5.44 13.31
C PHE A 273 -17.89 -4.68 12.03
N LEU A 274 -18.21 -3.39 12.21
CA LEU A 274 -18.46 -2.46 11.13
C LEU A 274 -17.18 -1.72 10.78
N MET A 275 -16.73 -1.93 9.55
CA MET A 275 -15.55 -1.31 8.98
C MET A 275 -15.93 -0.35 7.86
N VAL A 276 -15.26 0.80 7.81
CA VAL A 276 -15.44 1.81 6.74
C VAL A 276 -14.11 2.15 6.07
N HIS A 277 -14.11 2.38 4.76
CA HIS A 277 -12.92 2.84 4.05
C HIS A 277 -12.80 4.36 4.06
N HIS A 278 -11.73 4.92 4.62
CA HIS A 278 -11.55 6.35 4.85
C HIS A 278 -10.20 6.91 4.37
N THR A 279 -9.53 6.26 3.41
CA THR A 279 -8.26 6.73 2.81
C THR A 279 -8.30 8.21 2.39
N ASP A 280 -9.37 8.65 1.75
CA ASP A 280 -9.46 10.03 1.23
C ASP A 280 -9.87 11.05 2.29
N ALA A 281 -10.77 10.66 3.20
CA ALA A 281 -11.29 11.53 4.26
C ALA A 281 -11.92 10.71 5.40
N LEU A 282 -11.56 11.04 6.64
CA LEU A 282 -12.22 10.56 7.84
C LEU A 282 -13.48 11.42 8.11
N ILE A 283 -14.59 11.02 7.51
CA ILE A 283 -15.89 11.70 7.65
C ILE A 283 -16.51 11.37 9.02
N ILE A 284 -16.01 12.02 10.08
CA ILE A 284 -16.38 11.75 11.48
C ILE A 284 -17.89 11.61 11.70
N PRO A 285 -18.78 12.48 11.17
CA PRO A 285 -20.23 12.35 11.39
C PRO A 285 -20.83 11.05 10.85
N CYS A 286 -20.23 10.48 9.79
CA CYS A 286 -20.65 9.21 9.21
C CYS A 286 -20.03 8.03 9.97
N PHE A 287 -18.74 8.13 10.28
CA PHE A 287 -17.94 6.99 10.73
C PHE A 287 -17.90 6.81 12.25
N SER A 288 -18.51 7.72 13.01
CA SER A 288 -18.64 7.62 14.47
C SER A 288 -19.36 6.35 14.96
N PHE A 289 -20.08 5.64 14.08
CA PHE A 289 -20.77 4.39 14.40
C PHE A 289 -20.00 3.13 14.00
N ALA A 290 -18.96 3.26 13.19
CA ALA A 290 -18.08 2.15 12.85
C ALA A 290 -17.07 1.90 13.98
N ASN A 291 -16.44 0.72 14.00
CA ASN A 291 -15.40 0.39 14.99
C ASN A 291 -14.02 0.23 14.37
N LEU A 292 -13.99 -0.12 13.09
CA LEU A 292 -12.77 -0.32 12.33
C LEU A 292 -12.75 0.62 11.12
N GLY A 293 -11.58 0.91 10.58
CA GLY A 293 -11.50 1.63 9.29
C GLY A 293 -10.28 1.26 8.47
N PHE A 294 -10.39 1.28 7.15
CA PHE A 294 -9.24 1.18 6.25
C PHE A 294 -8.77 2.55 5.77
N THR A 295 -7.45 2.74 5.67
CA THR A 295 -6.83 3.99 5.19
C THR A 295 -5.59 3.70 4.33
N TRP A 296 -5.04 4.74 3.69
CA TRP A 296 -3.79 4.75 2.92
C TRP A 296 -3.76 3.96 1.61
N GLU A 297 -4.91 3.60 1.04
CA GLU A 297 -4.99 3.05 -0.33
C GLU A 297 -4.63 4.09 -1.41
N MET A 298 -3.50 4.77 -1.26
CA MET A 298 -3.03 5.86 -2.09
C MET A 298 -1.50 5.93 -2.04
N THR A 299 -0.90 6.71 -2.93
CA THR A 299 0.56 6.90 -3.03
C THR A 299 1.35 5.60 -3.19
N PHE A 300 0.79 4.64 -3.94
CA PHE A 300 1.38 3.32 -4.24
C PHE A 300 2.78 3.43 -4.86
N LEU A 301 3.85 3.52 -4.07
CA LEU A 301 5.21 3.75 -4.57
C LEU A 301 6.27 3.33 -3.52
N GLN A 302 7.49 3.12 -4.01
CA GLN A 302 8.67 2.61 -3.29
C GLN A 302 9.28 3.57 -2.24
N LYS A 303 8.63 4.66 -1.83
CA LYS A 303 9.19 5.53 -0.78
C LYS A 303 8.96 4.93 0.60
N ASP A 304 9.78 5.34 1.56
CA ASP A 304 9.52 5.04 2.97
C ASP A 304 8.21 5.73 3.40
N THR A 305 7.49 5.13 4.34
CA THR A 305 6.16 5.57 4.77
C THR A 305 6.17 7.00 5.31
N GLN A 306 7.22 7.38 6.03
CA GLN A 306 7.44 8.74 6.56
C GLN A 306 7.56 9.80 5.46
N GLU A 307 7.92 9.41 4.23
CA GLU A 307 8.01 10.30 3.08
C GLU A 307 6.72 10.32 2.24
N ARG A 308 5.80 9.38 2.50
CA ARG A 308 4.50 9.28 1.83
C ARG A 308 3.42 10.05 2.57
N PHE A 309 3.45 10.00 3.91
CA PHE A 309 2.41 10.54 4.76
C PHE A 309 3.03 11.45 5.82
N SER A 310 2.61 12.72 5.86
CA SER A 310 3.00 13.63 6.92
C SER A 310 2.34 13.24 8.24
N GLU A 311 2.97 13.57 9.36
CA GLU A 311 2.43 13.27 10.70
C GLU A 311 1.07 13.93 10.93
N ASP A 312 0.89 15.16 10.46
CA ASP A 312 -0.36 15.90 10.58
C ASP A 312 -1.50 15.19 9.85
N TYR A 313 -1.24 14.65 8.65
CA TYR A 313 -2.21 13.85 7.90
C TYR A 313 -2.54 12.54 8.64
N ILE A 314 -1.53 11.85 9.18
CA ILE A 314 -1.75 10.62 9.94
C ILE A 314 -2.59 10.89 11.20
N PHE A 315 -2.32 12.01 11.87
CA PHE A 315 -3.04 12.39 13.07
C PHE A 315 -4.49 12.77 12.78
N ALA A 316 -4.72 13.62 11.77
CA ALA A 316 -6.03 14.15 11.44
C ALA A 316 -6.95 13.11 10.78
N GLU A 317 -6.44 12.38 9.79
CA GLU A 317 -7.27 11.53 8.91
C GLU A 317 -7.06 10.05 9.21
N SER A 318 -5.80 9.61 9.32
CA SER A 318 -5.54 8.17 9.19
C SER A 318 -5.74 7.37 10.47
N ASN A 319 -5.37 7.89 11.64
CA ASN A 319 -5.30 7.07 12.86
C ASN A 319 -6.67 6.63 13.40
N GLY A 320 -7.77 7.25 12.94
CA GLY A 320 -9.15 6.92 13.31
C GLY A 320 -9.57 7.28 14.74
N LYS A 321 -8.66 7.81 15.58
CA LYS A 321 -8.93 8.14 17.00
C LYS A 321 -10.07 9.14 17.14
N HIS A 322 -10.19 10.10 16.23
CA HIS A 322 -11.26 11.12 16.25
C HIS A 322 -12.67 10.53 16.10
N ALA A 323 -12.79 9.40 15.40
CA ALA A 323 -14.04 8.68 15.21
C ALA A 323 -14.19 7.47 16.15
N GLY A 324 -13.23 7.22 17.04
CA GLY A 324 -13.20 6.03 17.89
C GLY A 324 -13.00 4.72 17.11
N LEU A 325 -12.25 4.79 15.99
CA LEU A 325 -11.92 3.65 15.14
C LEU A 325 -10.55 3.09 15.47
N THR A 326 -10.37 1.79 15.22
CA THR A 326 -9.06 1.20 14.97
C THR A 326 -8.81 1.15 13.48
N SER A 327 -7.84 1.93 13.03
CA SER A 327 -7.47 1.99 11.62
C SER A 327 -6.53 0.86 11.24
N PHE A 328 -6.87 0.17 10.17
CA PHE A 328 -6.02 -0.72 9.41
C PHE A 328 -5.48 0.04 8.19
N VAL A 329 -4.20 -0.10 7.91
CA VAL A 329 -3.58 0.52 6.76
C VAL A 329 -3.50 -0.45 5.61
N ILE A 330 -3.92 -0.01 4.44
CA ILE A 330 -3.65 -0.68 3.17
C ILE A 330 -2.27 -0.20 2.74
N PRO A 331 -1.23 -1.05 2.82
CA PRO A 331 0.17 -0.61 2.77
C PRO A 331 0.54 0.07 1.45
N GLY A 332 -0.02 -0.44 0.36
CA GLY A 332 0.24 0.08 -0.98
C GLY A 332 1.68 -0.12 -1.42
N ILE A 333 2.39 -1.11 -0.86
CA ILE A 333 3.75 -1.48 -1.27
C ILE A 333 3.63 -2.39 -2.52
N LYS A 334 2.98 -1.85 -3.56
CA LYS A 334 2.78 -2.54 -4.84
C LYS A 334 3.97 -2.22 -5.76
N HIS A 335 4.55 -3.26 -6.36
CA HIS A 335 5.63 -3.11 -7.34
C HIS A 335 5.11 -3.01 -8.79
N TRP A 336 5.93 -2.43 -9.68
CA TRP A 336 5.87 -2.60 -11.13
C TRP A 336 6.14 -4.07 -11.58
N PRO A 337 5.79 -4.51 -12.78
CA PRO A 337 6.07 -5.90 -13.20
C PRO A 337 7.57 -6.29 -13.29
N SER A 338 8.49 -5.33 -13.36
CA SER A 338 9.92 -5.57 -13.68
C SER A 338 10.77 -6.15 -12.54
N VAL A 339 10.61 -5.71 -11.28
CA VAL A 339 11.41 -6.24 -10.15
C VAL A 339 10.90 -7.59 -9.65
N ARG A 340 9.66 -8.00 -10.01
CA ARG A 340 9.17 -9.36 -9.73
C ARG A 340 10.04 -10.47 -10.33
N LYS A 341 10.87 -10.15 -11.32
CA LYS A 341 11.82 -11.11 -11.91
C LYS A 341 12.96 -11.48 -10.95
N ASN A 342 13.27 -10.65 -9.95
CA ASN A 342 14.27 -10.98 -8.91
C ASN A 342 13.60 -11.06 -7.54
N ALA A 343 13.22 -12.28 -7.14
CA ALA A 343 12.47 -12.53 -5.91
C ALA A 343 13.24 -12.15 -4.63
N SER A 344 14.57 -12.28 -4.60
CA SER A 344 15.38 -12.01 -3.40
C SER A 344 15.55 -10.52 -3.15
N LEU A 345 15.84 -9.74 -4.20
CA LEU A 345 15.86 -8.27 -4.11
C LEU A 345 14.50 -7.72 -3.69
N TRP A 346 13.43 -8.28 -4.25
CA TRP A 346 12.07 -7.90 -3.87
C TRP A 346 11.78 -8.21 -2.41
N ALA A 347 12.17 -9.39 -1.90
CA ALA A 347 11.95 -9.75 -0.50
C ALA A 347 12.65 -8.77 0.46
N ALA A 348 13.88 -8.36 0.15
CA ALA A 348 14.62 -7.37 0.95
C ALA A 348 13.96 -5.98 0.92
N GLU A 349 13.57 -5.50 -0.27
CA GLU A 349 12.87 -4.22 -0.41
C GLU A 349 11.50 -4.23 0.28
N LEU A 350 10.70 -5.28 0.06
CA LEU A 350 9.40 -5.46 0.69
C LEU A 350 9.52 -5.40 2.21
N ARG A 351 10.52 -6.09 2.77
CA ARG A 351 10.80 -6.06 4.20
C ARG A 351 11.19 -4.68 4.68
N GLN A 352 12.09 -3.98 3.99
CA GLN A 352 12.45 -2.61 4.35
C GLN A 352 11.24 -1.68 4.37
N LYS A 353 10.38 -1.74 3.34
CA LYS A 353 9.18 -0.92 3.26
C LYS A 353 8.15 -1.30 4.32
N THR A 354 8.04 -2.58 4.65
CA THR A 354 7.20 -3.06 5.75
C THR A 354 7.71 -2.56 7.10
N LEU A 355 9.02 -2.61 7.35
CA LEU A 355 9.58 -2.09 8.60
C LEU A 355 9.41 -0.56 8.70
N SER A 356 9.53 0.17 7.60
CA SER A 356 9.21 1.60 7.56
C SER A 356 7.73 1.89 7.79
N LEU A 357 6.83 1.07 7.25
CA LEU A 357 5.39 1.13 7.55
C LEU A 357 5.13 0.94 9.05
N LEU A 358 5.70 -0.09 9.65
CA LEU A 358 5.55 -0.41 11.07
C LEU A 358 6.12 0.67 11.99
N ALA A 359 7.22 1.33 11.58
CA ALA A 359 7.78 2.48 12.27
C ALA A 359 6.81 3.67 12.39
N VAL A 360 5.80 3.73 11.51
CA VAL A 360 4.75 4.75 11.57
C VAL A 360 3.49 4.18 12.24
N THR A 361 2.99 3.02 11.80
CA THR A 361 1.69 2.51 12.29
C THR A 361 1.70 2.21 13.79
N LEU A 362 2.79 1.64 14.32
CA LEU A 362 2.90 1.33 15.75
C LEU A 362 2.89 2.60 16.61
N GLN A 363 3.54 3.68 16.15
CA GLN A 363 3.55 4.98 16.83
C GLN A 363 2.15 5.59 16.97
N HIS A 364 1.25 5.26 16.04
CA HIS A 364 -0.10 5.80 15.97
C HIS A 364 -1.20 4.81 16.41
N GLN A 365 -0.83 3.65 16.96
CA GLN A 365 -1.76 2.56 17.31
C GLN A 365 -2.66 2.15 16.13
N MET A 366 -2.06 2.08 14.95
CA MET A 366 -2.70 1.62 13.72
C MET A 366 -2.27 0.19 13.44
N LYS A 367 -3.10 -0.57 12.74
CA LYS A 367 -2.84 -1.95 12.35
C LYS A 367 -2.47 -2.04 10.89
N THR A 368 -1.70 -3.06 10.53
CA THR A 368 -1.42 -3.37 9.12
C THR A 368 -2.45 -4.34 8.60
N TYR A 369 -2.96 -4.09 7.40
CA TYR A 369 -3.71 -5.08 6.65
C TYR A 369 -2.72 -6.13 6.14
N GLY A 370 -2.84 -7.37 6.63
CA GLY A 370 -1.93 -8.48 6.34
C GLY A 370 -2.06 -9.04 4.93
N ASN A 371 -2.00 -8.21 3.89
CA ASN A 371 -2.18 -8.64 2.51
C ASN A 371 -0.87 -9.02 1.79
N TRP A 372 -0.96 -9.35 0.50
CA TRP A 372 0.17 -9.75 -0.35
C TRP A 372 1.26 -8.69 -0.57
N ASP A 373 1.10 -7.48 -0.06
CA ASP A 373 2.02 -6.34 -0.24
C ASP A 373 2.77 -5.97 1.04
N ILE A 374 2.95 -6.89 1.99
CA ILE A 374 3.87 -6.71 3.13
C ILE A 374 4.71 -7.96 3.42
N ASP A 375 5.84 -7.75 4.11
CA ASP A 375 6.60 -8.82 4.74
C ASP A 375 5.85 -9.31 5.99
N GLN A 376 5.10 -10.39 5.81
CA GLN A 376 4.20 -10.96 6.82
C GLN A 376 4.90 -11.33 8.12
N ASP A 377 6.16 -11.80 8.04
CA ASP A 377 6.93 -12.17 9.22
C ASP A 377 7.24 -10.93 10.08
N SER A 378 7.67 -9.83 9.46
CA SER A 378 7.92 -8.55 10.16
C SER A 378 6.65 -8.00 10.82
N ALA A 379 5.53 -7.97 10.07
CA ALA A 379 4.26 -7.47 10.58
C ALA A 379 3.72 -8.35 11.72
N SER A 380 3.76 -9.68 11.55
CA SER A 380 3.34 -10.64 12.57
C SER A 380 4.20 -10.54 13.84
N ALA A 381 5.51 -10.38 13.73
CA ALA A 381 6.39 -10.23 14.89
C ALA A 381 6.11 -8.92 15.66
N ALA A 382 5.85 -7.82 14.95
CA ALA A 382 5.48 -6.56 15.57
C ALA A 382 4.14 -6.65 16.30
N ASP A 383 3.12 -7.23 15.67
CA ASP A 383 1.82 -7.46 16.31
C ASP A 383 1.94 -8.40 17.52
N LYS A 384 2.76 -9.47 17.42
CA LYS A 384 3.04 -10.38 18.55
C LYS A 384 3.66 -9.66 19.74
N ALA A 385 4.59 -8.74 19.53
CA ALA A 385 5.19 -7.99 20.62
C ALA A 385 4.14 -7.18 21.40
N VAL A 386 3.25 -6.48 20.68
CA VAL A 386 2.15 -5.70 21.26
C VAL A 386 1.14 -6.62 21.98
N CYS A 387 0.80 -7.75 21.36
CA CYS A 387 -0.16 -8.71 21.90
C CYS A 387 0.37 -9.44 23.15
N ASN A 388 1.61 -9.95 23.11
CA ASN A 388 2.24 -10.65 24.24
C ASN A 388 2.48 -9.71 25.43
N PHE A 389 2.67 -8.41 25.19
CA PHE A 389 2.71 -7.40 26.24
C PHE A 389 1.34 -7.11 26.88
N ARG A 390 0.22 -7.53 26.26
CA ARG A 390 -1.15 -7.23 26.70
C ARG A 390 -1.52 -5.75 26.62
N ALA A 391 -1.15 -5.10 25.52
CA ALA A 391 -1.51 -3.71 25.24
C ALA A 391 -3.02 -3.44 25.14
N ASP A 392 -3.85 -4.49 25.05
CA ASP A 392 -5.30 -4.44 25.11
C ASP A 392 -5.86 -4.31 26.54
N ASN A 393 -5.06 -4.60 27.55
CA ASN A 393 -5.50 -4.54 28.94
C ASN A 393 -5.93 -3.09 29.26
N PRO A 394 -7.18 -2.85 29.70
CA PRO A 394 -7.66 -1.51 30.02
C PRO A 394 -6.86 -0.78 31.11
N GLN A 395 -6.11 -1.51 31.94
CA GLN A 395 -5.22 -0.93 32.94
C GLN A 395 -3.95 -0.34 32.32
N TYR A 396 -3.60 -0.74 31.10
CA TYR A 396 -2.38 -0.31 30.45
C TYR A 396 -2.61 1.04 29.77
N LYS A 397 -1.69 1.98 30.02
CA LYS A 397 -1.77 3.33 29.49
C LYS A 397 -0.86 3.46 28.27
N PHE A 398 -1.42 3.96 27.16
CA PHE A 398 -0.64 4.38 26.02
C PHE A 398 -0.17 5.83 26.18
N ILE A 399 1.14 6.06 26.05
CA ILE A 399 1.76 7.38 25.96
C ILE A 399 2.20 7.60 24.51
N PRO A 400 1.55 8.50 23.76
CA PRO A 400 1.98 8.84 22.42
C PRO A 400 3.19 9.79 22.43
N TYR A 401 4.02 9.74 21.38
CA TYR A 401 5.17 10.64 21.24
C TYR A 401 4.76 12.13 21.21
N TRP A 402 3.59 12.45 20.66
CA TRP A 402 3.10 13.83 20.57
C TRP A 402 2.63 14.41 21.91
N ALA A 403 2.52 13.59 22.97
CA ALA A 403 2.27 14.11 24.31
C ALA A 403 3.48 14.88 24.89
N LYS A 404 4.69 14.73 24.30
CA LYS A 404 5.94 15.30 24.80
C LYS A 404 6.18 14.98 26.28
N ASP A 405 5.88 13.74 26.64
CA ASP A 405 5.93 13.28 28.02
C ASP A 405 7.38 13.21 28.51
N SER A 406 7.72 13.94 29.57
CA SER A 406 9.08 14.02 30.10
C SER A 406 9.63 12.69 30.63
N ARG A 407 8.78 11.67 30.80
CA ARG A 407 9.18 10.33 31.26
C ARG A 407 9.93 9.54 30.20
N ILE A 408 9.83 9.94 28.93
CA ILE A 408 10.48 9.29 27.79
C ILE A 408 11.21 10.37 27.00
N VAL A 409 12.54 10.34 27.04
CA VAL A 409 13.39 11.32 26.34
C VAL A 409 14.19 10.58 25.28
N THR A 410 14.16 11.09 24.05
CA THR A 410 14.97 10.55 22.94
C THR A 410 15.84 11.63 22.33
N THR A 411 16.95 11.23 21.72
CA THR A 411 17.74 12.11 20.84
C THR A 411 16.86 12.72 19.73
N PRO A 412 17.09 13.97 19.30
CA PRO A 412 16.41 14.54 18.14
C PRO A 412 16.47 13.63 16.91
N GLY A 413 15.37 13.59 16.14
CA GLY A 413 15.22 12.68 14.99
C GLY A 413 14.67 11.30 15.35
N PHE A 414 14.52 10.96 16.63
CA PHE A 414 13.82 9.78 17.10
C PHE A 414 12.48 10.13 17.74
N LYS A 415 11.52 9.21 17.65
CA LYS A 415 10.21 9.30 18.29
C LYS A 415 9.93 8.04 19.07
N ALA A 416 9.32 8.19 20.23
CA ALA A 416 8.98 7.08 21.09
C ALA A 416 7.55 7.19 21.60
N CYS A 417 6.80 6.09 21.51
CA CYS A 417 5.57 5.88 22.24
C CYS A 417 5.72 4.67 23.17
N ALA A 418 4.87 4.57 24.18
CA ALA A 418 4.93 3.46 25.13
C ALA A 418 3.55 2.96 25.53
N TYR A 419 3.44 1.66 25.75
CA TYR A 419 2.39 1.03 26.55
C TYR A 419 2.96 0.75 27.93
N MET A 420 2.24 1.09 28.99
CA MET A 420 2.73 0.92 30.37
C MET A 420 1.67 0.29 31.26
N GLY A 421 2.09 -0.63 32.12
CA GLY A 421 1.24 -1.29 33.11
C GLY A 421 2.05 -2.29 33.91
N ASP A 422 1.58 -2.69 35.09
CA ASP A 422 2.17 -3.73 35.94
C ASP A 422 3.68 -3.58 36.20
N GLY A 423 4.16 -2.34 36.37
CA GLY A 423 5.57 -2.05 36.61
C GLY A 423 6.51 -2.33 35.43
N LYS A 424 5.96 -2.39 34.21
CA LYS A 424 6.72 -2.60 32.97
C LYS A 424 6.23 -1.69 31.85
N ALA A 425 7.03 -1.58 30.81
CA ALA A 425 6.65 -0.83 29.62
C ALA A 425 7.12 -1.50 28.32
N LEU A 426 6.32 -1.38 27.27
CA LEU A 426 6.69 -1.69 25.89
C LEU A 426 6.82 -0.38 25.13
N ILE A 427 8.03 -0.06 24.69
CA ILE A 427 8.36 1.20 24.04
C ILE A 427 8.64 0.94 22.56
N ILE A 428 7.95 1.64 21.67
CA ILE A 428 8.25 1.63 20.25
C ILE A 428 9.08 2.87 19.94
N VAL A 429 10.29 2.69 19.42
CA VAL A 429 11.18 3.79 19.07
C VAL A 429 11.44 3.76 17.57
N SER A 430 11.24 4.89 16.91
CA SER A 430 11.35 5.01 15.46
C SER A 430 12.27 6.14 15.08
N SER A 431 13.18 5.90 14.14
CA SER A 431 13.94 6.96 13.51
C SER A 431 13.07 7.65 12.45
N TYR A 432 13.03 8.97 12.47
CA TYR A 432 12.36 9.79 11.46
C TYR A 432 13.42 10.61 10.74
N ASN A 433 13.76 10.18 9.52
CA ASN A 433 14.78 10.77 8.66
C ASN A 433 16.22 10.83 9.22
N SER A 434 16.49 10.28 10.41
CA SER A 434 17.84 10.23 10.98
C SER A 434 18.56 8.92 10.63
N SER A 435 19.83 8.99 10.27
CA SER A 435 20.72 7.82 10.16
C SER A 435 21.78 7.76 11.26
N GLU A 436 21.72 8.70 12.20
CA GLU A 436 22.68 8.80 13.30
C GLU A 436 22.31 7.87 14.44
N LYS A 437 23.31 7.48 15.24
CA LYS A 437 23.05 6.80 16.51
C LYS A 437 22.43 7.79 17.48
N GLY A 438 21.44 7.33 18.23
CA GLY A 438 20.77 8.10 19.27
C GLY A 438 20.78 7.39 20.62
N GLU A 439 20.02 7.94 21.54
CA GLU A 439 19.79 7.42 22.88
C GLU A 439 18.32 7.59 23.25
N ILE A 440 17.81 6.66 24.05
CA ILE A 440 16.57 6.82 24.81
C ILE A 440 16.86 6.74 26.30
N ARG A 441 16.26 7.66 27.06
CA ARG A 441 16.30 7.69 28.52
C ARG A 441 14.88 7.63 29.07
N LEU A 442 14.68 6.72 30.01
CA LEU A 442 13.39 6.45 30.66
C LEU A 442 13.44 6.90 32.12
N ASP A 443 12.37 7.50 32.62
CA ASP A 443 12.23 7.82 34.04
C ASP A 443 11.52 6.65 34.74
N PHE A 444 12.28 5.62 35.14
CA PHE A 444 11.73 4.37 35.68
C PHE A 444 10.78 4.61 36.85
N GLU A 445 11.13 5.50 37.78
CA GLU A 445 10.29 5.85 38.92
C GLU A 445 8.92 6.37 38.46
N LYS A 446 8.89 7.36 37.56
CA LYS A 446 7.63 7.93 37.04
C LYS A 446 6.87 7.01 36.08
N LEU A 447 7.55 6.01 35.53
CA LEU A 447 6.94 4.94 34.72
C LEU A 447 6.45 3.78 35.60
N GLY A 448 6.75 3.79 36.91
CA GLY A 448 6.41 2.72 37.84
C GLY A 448 7.26 1.45 37.68
N ILE A 449 8.38 1.54 36.97
CA ILE A 449 9.28 0.42 36.68
C ILE A 449 10.19 0.19 37.90
N PRO A 450 10.24 -1.03 38.47
CA PRO A 450 11.02 -1.31 39.67
C PRO A 450 12.52 -1.01 39.52
N PRO A 451 13.21 -0.58 40.59
CA PRO A 451 14.67 -0.51 40.64
C PRO A 451 15.31 -1.86 40.28
N GLY A 452 16.46 -1.84 39.62
CA GLY A 452 17.15 -3.05 39.15
C GLY A 452 16.63 -3.59 37.81
N SER A 453 15.56 -3.02 37.27
CA SER A 453 15.12 -3.28 35.89
C SER A 453 16.14 -2.75 34.86
N GLY A 454 15.95 -3.14 33.60
CA GLY A 454 16.70 -2.60 32.48
C GLY A 454 15.84 -2.42 31.24
N ILE A 455 16.50 -2.18 30.11
CA ILE A 455 15.88 -2.04 28.80
C ILE A 455 16.37 -3.18 27.91
N TYR A 456 15.45 -4.02 27.45
CA TYR A 456 15.69 -5.10 26.52
C TYR A 456 15.24 -4.71 25.11
N ASP A 457 16.15 -4.65 24.14
CA ASP A 457 15.82 -4.45 22.73
C ASP A 457 15.28 -5.75 22.14
N LEU A 458 13.98 -5.83 21.86
CA LEU A 458 13.33 -7.05 21.38
C LEU A 458 13.85 -7.49 20.01
N ALA A 459 14.21 -6.54 19.15
CA ALA A 459 14.78 -6.86 17.86
C ALA A 459 16.19 -7.39 18.06
N ARG A 460 17.05 -6.68 18.82
CA ARG A 460 18.46 -7.01 19.06
C ARG A 460 18.73 -8.19 19.98
N ARG A 461 17.79 -8.49 20.86
CA ARG A 461 17.94 -9.41 22.00
C ARG A 461 19.11 -9.00 22.90
N GLU A 462 19.26 -7.70 23.10
CA GLU A 462 20.32 -7.11 23.92
C GLU A 462 19.68 -6.43 25.13
N PHE A 463 20.24 -6.68 26.32
CA PHE A 463 19.80 -6.08 27.57
C PHE A 463 20.78 -5.00 28.00
N SER A 464 20.26 -3.80 28.28
CA SER A 464 21.00 -2.70 28.89
C SER A 464 20.50 -2.53 30.32
N ALA A 465 21.37 -2.71 31.30
CA ALA A 465 21.03 -2.45 32.70
C ALA A 465 20.79 -0.93 32.90
N GLY A 466 19.79 -0.59 33.70
CA GLY A 466 19.42 0.80 33.98
C GLY A 466 18.42 1.38 32.99
N ASN A 467 18.31 2.70 32.99
CA ASN A 467 17.20 3.42 32.37
C ASN A 467 17.54 4.10 31.03
N THR A 468 18.67 3.74 30.44
CA THR A 468 19.18 4.34 29.21
C THR A 468 19.58 3.25 28.22
N ALA A 469 19.28 3.44 26.94
CA ALA A 469 19.66 2.50 25.88
C ALA A 469 20.13 3.25 24.63
N VAL A 470 21.16 2.70 23.97
CA VAL A 470 21.67 3.22 22.70
C VAL A 470 20.72 2.82 21.57
N LEU A 471 20.37 3.79 20.73
CA LEU A 471 19.52 3.60 19.55
C LEU A 471 20.38 3.56 18.30
N ASP A 472 20.55 2.38 17.71
CA ASP A 472 21.22 2.21 16.41
C ASP A 472 20.20 1.86 15.32
N ILE A 473 19.16 2.67 15.15
CA ILE A 473 18.02 2.35 14.27
C ILE A 473 18.28 2.95 12.89
N PRO A 474 18.26 2.15 11.80
CA PRO A 474 18.39 2.71 10.46
C PRO A 474 17.31 3.74 10.15
N ARG A 475 17.62 4.65 9.22
CA ARG A 475 16.71 5.71 8.78
C ARG A 475 15.32 5.16 8.47
N ASN A 476 14.31 5.81 9.03
CA ASN A 476 12.89 5.51 8.82
C ASN A 476 12.44 4.12 9.31
N LEU A 477 13.25 3.41 10.09
CA LEU A 477 12.86 2.14 10.70
C LEU A 477 12.55 2.32 12.20
N PHE A 478 12.33 1.21 12.88
CA PHE A 478 12.02 1.17 14.30
C PHE A 478 12.73 0.03 15.01
N THR A 479 12.71 0.10 16.33
CA THR A 479 12.87 -1.05 17.22
C THR A 479 11.75 -1.04 18.26
N ILE A 480 11.58 -2.17 18.95
CA ILE A 480 10.68 -2.30 20.09
C ILE A 480 11.56 -2.64 21.29
N LEU A 481 11.42 -1.85 22.36
CA LEU A 481 12.12 -2.04 23.61
C LEU A 481 11.12 -2.51 24.68
N PHE A 482 11.57 -3.37 25.57
CA PHE A 482 10.85 -3.76 26.77
C PHE A 482 11.61 -3.23 27.99
N ALA A 483 10.95 -2.46 28.85
CA ALA A 483 11.52 -2.00 30.11
C ALA A 483 10.92 -2.80 31.27
N GLY A 484 11.78 -3.53 31.97
CA GLY A 484 11.44 -4.53 32.98
C GLY A 484 12.61 -5.49 33.22
N THR A 485 12.34 -6.75 33.55
CA THR A 485 13.41 -7.77 33.69
C THR A 485 13.85 -8.33 32.34
N GLU A 486 15.07 -8.84 32.26
CA GLU A 486 15.61 -9.44 31.03
C GLU A 486 14.80 -10.69 30.60
N ASP A 487 14.42 -11.54 31.55
CA ASP A 487 13.67 -12.77 31.27
C ASP A 487 12.27 -12.51 30.74
N GLU A 488 11.58 -11.51 31.30
CA GLU A 488 10.31 -11.05 30.75
C GLU A 488 10.49 -10.53 29.31
N GLY A 489 11.52 -9.70 29.06
CA GLY A 489 11.84 -9.20 27.73
C GLY A 489 12.11 -10.31 26.71
N LYS A 490 12.87 -11.33 27.10
CA LYS A 490 13.15 -12.53 26.29
C LYS A 490 11.89 -13.34 25.96
N SER A 491 10.89 -13.30 26.84
CA SER A 491 9.63 -14.04 26.68
C SER A 491 8.66 -13.39 25.69
N ILE A 492 8.84 -12.09 25.38
CA ILE A 492 7.91 -11.37 24.50
C ILE A 492 7.98 -11.90 23.07
N LEU A 493 9.17 -12.23 22.54
CA LEU A 493 9.38 -12.75 21.19
C LEU A 493 10.40 -13.88 21.17
N THR A 494 10.20 -14.88 20.30
CA THR A 494 11.22 -15.89 20.01
C THR A 494 12.41 -15.28 19.23
N PRO A 495 13.57 -15.95 19.16
CA PRO A 495 14.70 -15.47 18.36
C PRO A 495 14.37 -15.24 16.88
N GLU A 496 13.55 -16.11 16.29
CA GLU A 496 13.11 -16.01 14.89
C GLU A 496 12.22 -14.77 14.67
N GLU A 497 11.31 -14.52 15.61
CA GLU A 497 10.43 -13.34 15.59
C GLU A 497 11.22 -12.05 15.84
N SER A 498 12.18 -12.05 16.78
CA SER A 498 13.12 -10.94 16.98
C SER A 498 13.89 -10.62 15.69
N SER A 499 14.36 -11.65 14.98
CA SER A 499 15.06 -11.49 13.70
C SER A 499 14.16 -10.88 12.63
N ALA A 500 12.86 -11.21 12.63
CA ALA A 500 11.85 -10.63 11.73
C ALA A 500 11.78 -9.09 11.81
N LEU A 501 12.07 -8.50 12.98
CA LEU A 501 12.03 -7.05 13.19
C LEU A 501 13.27 -6.29 12.70
N ARG A 502 14.29 -6.99 12.19
CA ARG A 502 15.49 -6.34 11.65
C ARG A 502 15.52 -6.39 10.14
N LEU A 503 16.17 -5.39 9.53
CA LEU A 503 16.78 -5.62 8.23
C LEU A 503 17.83 -6.72 8.41
N LYS A 504 17.66 -7.84 7.71
CA LYS A 504 18.79 -8.74 7.49
C LYS A 504 19.84 -7.89 6.82
N ALA A 505 21.09 -7.96 7.28
CA ALA A 505 22.20 -7.41 6.53
C ALA A 505 22.02 -7.96 5.12
N SER A 506 21.63 -7.07 4.19
CA SER A 506 21.42 -7.52 2.83
C SER A 506 22.77 -8.13 2.48
N PRO A 507 22.84 -9.35 1.94
CA PRO A 507 23.92 -9.58 1.01
C PRO A 507 23.68 -8.46 0.00
N LEU A 508 24.42 -7.35 0.10
CA LEU A 508 24.72 -6.53 -1.05
C LEU A 508 25.19 -7.59 -2.02
N PRO A 509 24.39 -7.94 -3.04
CA PRO A 509 24.65 -9.19 -3.70
C PRO A 509 26.06 -9.06 -4.25
N GLN A 510 26.92 -10.03 -3.99
CA GLN A 510 28.00 -10.31 -4.91
C GLN A 510 27.44 -10.52 -6.34
N GLU A 511 26.11 -10.66 -6.48
CA GLU A 511 25.38 -10.54 -7.74
C GLU A 511 25.10 -9.11 -8.26
N LEU A 512 25.27 -8.03 -7.49
CA LEU A 512 25.35 -6.68 -8.06
C LEU A 512 26.70 -6.48 -8.77
N ALA A 513 27.74 -7.23 -8.38
CA ALA A 513 28.96 -7.38 -9.19
C ALA A 513 28.72 -8.28 -10.42
N LYS A 514 27.62 -9.05 -10.44
CA LYS A 514 27.08 -9.68 -11.64
C LYS A 514 25.94 -8.82 -12.19
N LEU A 515 26.24 -7.57 -12.56
CA LEU A 515 25.37 -6.83 -13.46
C LEU A 515 24.99 -7.76 -14.64
N PRO A 516 23.76 -7.73 -15.17
CA PRO A 516 23.45 -8.42 -16.41
C PRO A 516 24.36 -7.84 -17.49
N PHE A 517 25.47 -8.52 -17.73
CA PHE A 517 26.39 -8.20 -18.80
C PHE A 517 25.66 -8.39 -20.16
N PRO A 518 26.13 -7.73 -21.24
CA PRO A 518 25.40 -7.42 -22.48
C PRO A 518 24.61 -8.48 -23.26
N GLU A 519 24.47 -9.70 -22.77
CA GLU A 519 23.62 -10.76 -23.32
C GLU A 519 22.14 -10.34 -23.46
N ASN A 520 21.70 -9.31 -22.71
CA ASN A 520 20.33 -8.77 -22.74
C ASN A 520 20.17 -7.44 -23.50
N TRP A 521 21.21 -6.93 -24.17
CA TRP A 521 21.09 -5.67 -24.93
C TRP A 521 20.19 -5.89 -26.15
N GLN A 522 19.08 -5.16 -26.22
CA GLN A 522 18.18 -5.22 -27.36
C GLN A 522 18.69 -4.25 -28.44
N ALA A 523 19.11 -4.80 -29.58
CA ALA A 523 19.25 -4.01 -30.80
C ALA A 523 17.84 -3.59 -31.22
N ASN A 524 17.59 -2.28 -31.26
CA ASN A 524 16.29 -1.76 -31.65
C ASN A 524 16.45 -1.03 -32.99
N PRO A 525 16.24 -1.73 -34.13
CA PRO A 525 16.34 -1.15 -35.46
C PRO A 525 15.08 -0.33 -35.74
N SER A 526 14.76 0.67 -34.92
CA SER A 526 13.56 1.49 -35.09
C SER A 526 13.63 2.41 -36.33
N PHE A 527 14.60 2.22 -37.23
CA PHE A 527 14.81 3.01 -38.45
C PHE A 527 15.29 2.22 -39.68
N VAL A 528 15.24 0.88 -39.71
CA VAL A 528 15.64 0.09 -40.90
C VAL A 528 14.71 -1.11 -41.12
N GLU A 529 14.41 -1.42 -42.39
CA GLU A 529 13.62 -2.59 -42.81
C GLU A 529 14.16 -3.90 -42.21
N LYS A 530 13.25 -4.73 -41.68
CA LYS A 530 13.54 -5.97 -40.93
C LYS A 530 14.35 -7.01 -41.71
N SER A 531 14.41 -6.93 -43.05
CA SER A 531 15.12 -7.88 -43.92
C SER A 531 16.65 -7.72 -43.93
N MET A 532 17.21 -6.63 -43.37
CA MET A 532 18.66 -6.35 -43.40
C MET A 532 19.42 -6.60 -42.08
N VAL A 533 18.76 -7.14 -41.05
CA VAL A 533 19.25 -7.04 -39.65
C VAL A 533 20.33 -8.06 -39.27
N ALA A 534 20.44 -9.22 -39.94
CA ALA A 534 21.27 -10.31 -39.43
C ALA A 534 22.76 -10.30 -39.83
N LYS A 535 23.17 -9.53 -40.85
CA LYS A 535 24.56 -9.56 -41.39
C LYS A 535 25.38 -8.28 -41.21
N LYS A 536 24.77 -7.17 -40.79
CA LYS A 536 25.40 -5.82 -40.78
C LYS A 536 25.67 -5.24 -39.38
N TYR A 537 25.32 -5.95 -38.30
CA TYR A 537 25.43 -5.42 -36.94
C TYR A 537 25.83 -6.52 -35.96
N GLN A 538 26.84 -6.27 -35.12
CA GLN A 538 27.32 -7.25 -34.15
C GLN A 538 27.65 -6.58 -32.82
N VAL A 539 27.41 -7.30 -31.72
CA VAL A 539 27.96 -6.96 -30.40
C VAL A 539 28.76 -8.17 -29.95
N VAL A 540 30.07 -8.00 -29.78
CA VAL A 540 30.98 -9.08 -29.39
C VAL A 540 31.69 -8.69 -28.12
N LYS A 541 31.82 -9.63 -27.18
CA LYS A 541 32.77 -9.50 -26.09
C LYS A 541 34.12 -9.98 -26.60
N ASP A 542 35.12 -9.12 -26.60
CA ASP A 542 36.49 -9.56 -26.82
C ASP A 542 36.98 -10.24 -25.54
N ASP A 543 37.08 -11.57 -25.57
CA ASP A 543 37.45 -12.39 -24.42
C ASP A 543 38.86 -12.09 -23.89
N SER A 544 39.74 -11.54 -24.72
CA SER A 544 41.12 -11.22 -24.33
C SER A 544 41.23 -9.92 -23.53
N SER A 545 40.45 -8.89 -23.93
CA SER A 545 40.46 -7.58 -23.28
C SER A 545 39.38 -7.45 -22.20
N GLY A 546 38.29 -8.22 -22.31
CA GLY A 546 37.07 -8.08 -21.51
C GLY A 546 36.13 -6.99 -22.03
N ASN A 547 36.49 -6.34 -23.14
CA ASN A 547 35.77 -5.21 -23.70
C ASN A 547 34.58 -5.65 -24.56
N TRP A 548 33.61 -4.76 -24.72
CA TRP A 548 32.48 -4.98 -25.62
C TRP A 548 32.64 -4.15 -26.89
N ILE A 549 32.55 -4.79 -28.04
CA ILE A 549 32.72 -4.19 -29.36
C ILE A 549 31.37 -4.16 -30.05
N PHE A 550 30.89 -2.96 -30.36
CA PHE A 550 29.67 -2.70 -31.10
C PHE A 550 30.04 -2.36 -32.54
N THR A 551 29.64 -3.19 -33.48
CA THR A 551 30.01 -3.07 -34.88
C THR A 551 28.79 -2.78 -35.73
N VAL A 552 28.90 -1.77 -36.59
CA VAL A 552 28.01 -1.52 -37.73
C VAL A 552 28.82 -1.67 -39.00
N ASP A 553 28.60 -2.76 -39.73
CA ASP A 553 29.23 -3.02 -41.01
C ASP A 553 28.29 -2.59 -42.15
N ASN A 554 28.67 -1.51 -42.83
CA ASN A 554 27.94 -0.95 -43.95
C ASN A 554 28.79 -0.85 -45.21
N THR A 555 29.77 -1.77 -45.33
CA THR A 555 30.68 -1.84 -46.48
C THR A 555 29.97 -2.09 -47.80
N GLU A 556 28.85 -2.82 -47.79
CA GLU A 556 28.01 -3.10 -48.96
C GLU A 556 26.80 -2.17 -49.10
N GLY A 557 26.67 -1.12 -48.26
CA GLY A 557 25.54 -0.19 -48.31
C GLY A 557 25.83 1.07 -49.13
N ASP A 558 24.82 1.57 -49.85
CA ASP A 558 24.84 2.80 -50.64
C ASP A 558 24.35 4.04 -49.85
N THR A 559 23.76 3.82 -48.67
CA THR A 559 23.29 4.84 -47.72
C THR A 559 23.83 4.58 -46.32
N ALA A 560 23.83 5.58 -45.44
CA ALA A 560 24.36 5.44 -44.08
C ALA A 560 23.50 4.51 -43.21
N ALA A 561 24.14 3.59 -42.48
CA ALA A 561 23.48 2.69 -41.55
C ALA A 561 23.66 3.17 -40.10
N THR A 562 22.57 3.21 -39.33
CA THR A 562 22.58 3.54 -37.89
C THR A 562 22.04 2.37 -37.09
N MET A 563 22.71 2.04 -35.98
CA MET A 563 22.16 1.17 -34.96
C MET A 563 22.13 1.87 -33.60
N ILE A 564 21.04 1.65 -32.86
CA ILE A 564 20.89 2.09 -31.48
C ILE A 564 20.75 0.84 -30.62
N TRP A 565 21.67 0.68 -29.68
CA TRP A 565 21.51 -0.28 -28.60
C TRP A 565 21.13 0.41 -27.32
N THR A 566 20.22 -0.23 -26.59
CA THR A 566 19.71 0.29 -25.31
C THR A 566 19.84 -0.77 -24.24
N THR A 567 20.29 -0.35 -23.07
CA THR A 567 20.20 -1.18 -21.87
C THR A 567 19.48 -0.42 -20.76
N ASP A 568 18.54 -1.11 -20.14
CA ASP A 568 17.89 -0.65 -18.92
C ASP A 568 18.83 -0.99 -17.76
N TYR A 569 19.30 0.04 -17.06
CA TYR A 569 19.97 -0.17 -15.79
C TYR A 569 18.91 -0.25 -14.69
N PRO A 570 19.07 -1.13 -13.68
CA PRO A 570 18.38 -0.90 -12.42
C PRO A 570 18.78 0.50 -11.94
N ALA A 571 17.81 1.32 -11.53
CA ALA A 571 18.06 2.73 -11.25
C ALA A 571 19.10 2.89 -10.12
N PHE A 572 20.37 3.17 -10.48
CA PHE A 572 21.42 3.39 -9.48
C PHE A 572 21.26 4.78 -8.90
N LYS A 573 21.38 4.90 -7.58
CA LYS A 573 21.55 6.19 -6.92
C LYS A 573 23.01 6.60 -7.05
N VAL A 574 23.30 7.66 -7.81
CA VAL A 574 24.65 8.22 -7.91
C VAL A 574 24.84 9.09 -6.66
N THR A 575 25.76 8.72 -5.77
CA THR A 575 26.12 9.60 -4.65
C THR A 575 27.21 10.57 -5.11
N GLN A 576 27.37 11.69 -4.40
CA GLN A 576 28.21 12.83 -4.84
C GLN A 576 29.71 12.47 -5.04
N ASN A 577 30.13 11.27 -4.63
CA ASN A 577 31.50 10.76 -4.76
C ASN A 577 31.64 9.61 -5.79
N ASP A 578 30.56 9.17 -6.43
CA ASP A 578 30.58 8.08 -7.41
C ASP A 578 30.77 8.63 -8.83
N SER A 579 31.99 8.58 -9.38
CA SER A 579 32.25 8.95 -10.78
C SER A 579 31.98 7.77 -11.73
N ILE A 580 31.09 7.94 -12.71
CA ILE A 580 30.99 7.02 -13.85
C ILE A 580 31.99 7.47 -14.91
N VAL A 581 33.04 6.67 -15.13
CA VAL A 581 34.08 6.98 -16.13
C VAL A 581 33.84 6.13 -17.38
N ILE A 582 33.73 6.78 -18.54
CA ILE A 582 33.58 6.12 -19.84
C ILE A 582 34.81 6.44 -20.68
N HIS A 583 35.61 5.44 -21.02
CA HIS A 583 36.75 5.56 -21.92
C HIS A 583 36.38 5.09 -23.33
N TYR A 584 36.91 5.75 -24.35
CA TYR A 584 36.75 5.37 -25.75
C TYR A 584 38.10 5.42 -26.46
N ARG A 585 38.37 4.45 -27.34
CA ARG A 585 39.59 4.38 -28.16
C ARG A 585 39.20 4.26 -29.63
N TYR A 586 39.79 5.12 -30.48
CA TYR A 586 39.63 5.04 -31.94
C TYR A 586 40.71 4.12 -32.52
N GLN A 587 40.32 3.11 -33.28
CA GLN A 587 41.20 2.45 -34.25
C GLN A 587 40.58 2.62 -35.65
N ASN A 588 41.40 3.18 -36.55
CA ASN A 588 41.14 3.53 -37.96
C ASN A 588 40.39 4.85 -38.23
N THR A 589 41.12 5.76 -38.89
CA THR A 589 40.74 7.12 -39.26
C THR A 589 40.17 7.16 -40.67
N VAL A 590 38.85 7.39 -40.79
CA VAL A 590 38.26 8.21 -41.87
C VAL A 590 37.08 8.97 -41.24
N ASP A 591 37.15 10.30 -41.21
CA ASP A 591 36.15 11.19 -40.59
C ASP A 591 34.77 11.09 -41.30
N PRO A 592 33.57 11.18 -40.66
CA PRO A 592 33.18 11.33 -39.26
C PRO A 592 32.19 10.26 -38.73
N VAL A 593 32.38 9.78 -37.50
CA VAL A 593 31.32 9.11 -36.73
C VAL A 593 30.54 10.17 -35.94
N ARG A 594 29.20 10.19 -36.03
CA ARG A 594 28.34 11.00 -35.14
C ARG A 594 27.89 10.13 -33.96
N ASP A 595 28.74 10.03 -32.95
CA ASP A 595 28.37 9.37 -31.70
C ASP A 595 27.63 10.37 -30.80
N VAL A 596 26.43 9.98 -30.37
CA VAL A 596 25.64 10.73 -29.39
C VAL A 596 25.39 9.80 -28.22
N PHE A 597 26.08 10.05 -27.10
CA PHE A 597 25.70 9.44 -25.84
C PHE A 597 24.50 10.20 -25.29
N THR A 598 23.40 9.49 -25.11
CA THR A 598 22.24 10.03 -24.41
C THR A 598 22.08 9.30 -23.10
N PHE A 599 22.19 10.04 -21.99
CA PHE A 599 21.87 9.52 -20.67
C PHE A 599 20.47 9.97 -20.32
N SER A 600 19.68 9.07 -19.75
CA SER A 600 18.42 9.45 -19.12
C SER A 600 18.49 9.16 -17.63
N GLY A 601 18.24 10.19 -16.84
CA GLY A 601 18.28 10.14 -15.39
C GLY A 601 17.26 11.07 -14.76
N LYS A 602 17.11 10.99 -13.43
CA LYS A 602 16.28 11.95 -12.68
C LYS A 602 17.13 13.07 -12.11
N LYS A 603 16.91 14.29 -12.61
CA LYS A 603 17.42 15.53 -12.01
C LYS A 603 16.24 16.22 -11.32
N ASP A 604 16.35 16.45 -10.01
CA ASP A 604 15.31 17.08 -9.18
C ASP A 604 13.92 16.42 -9.33
N GLY A 605 13.90 15.09 -9.44
CA GLY A 605 12.68 14.30 -9.58
C GLY A 605 12.06 14.28 -10.98
N LYS A 606 12.54 15.10 -11.93
CA LYS A 606 12.09 15.11 -13.34
C LYS A 606 13.04 14.29 -14.21
N SER A 607 12.49 13.52 -15.15
CA SER A 607 13.28 12.82 -16.16
C SER A 607 13.94 13.84 -17.08
N ALA A 608 15.26 13.82 -17.16
CA ALA A 608 16.02 14.66 -18.07
C ALA A 608 16.92 13.79 -18.96
N TYR A 609 17.06 14.21 -20.20
CA TYR A 609 17.97 13.62 -21.18
C TYR A 609 19.17 14.55 -21.30
N LEU A 610 20.38 14.01 -21.16
CA LEU A 610 21.58 14.76 -21.54
C LEU A 610 22.03 14.33 -22.92
N PHE A 611 22.18 15.31 -23.79
CA PHE A 611 22.76 15.16 -25.11
C PHE A 611 24.16 15.74 -25.10
N PHE A 612 25.14 14.97 -25.54
CA PHE A 612 26.49 15.46 -25.76
C PHE A 612 26.71 15.68 -27.26
N PRO A 613 26.61 16.93 -27.77
CA PRO A 613 26.96 17.21 -29.14
C PRO A 613 28.48 17.12 -29.34
N ARG A 614 28.88 16.68 -30.55
CA ARG A 614 30.27 16.40 -30.98
C ARG A 614 31.27 17.49 -30.60
N GLU A 615 30.86 18.75 -30.59
CA GLU A 615 31.75 19.91 -30.45
C GLU A 615 32.33 20.12 -29.04
N LYS A 616 31.73 19.51 -27.98
CA LYS A 616 32.17 19.72 -26.59
C LYS A 616 33.10 18.65 -26.02
N LEU A 617 33.41 17.60 -26.79
CA LEU A 617 34.12 16.41 -26.30
C LEU A 617 35.61 16.36 -26.69
N TRP A 618 36.22 17.43 -27.20
CA TRP A 618 37.52 17.37 -27.90
C TRP A 618 38.72 18.08 -27.23
N THR A 619 38.70 18.36 -25.92
CA THR A 619 39.91 18.77 -25.18
C THR A 619 39.97 18.16 -23.77
N ASP A 620 41.16 18.08 -23.16
CA ASP A 620 41.48 17.35 -21.92
C ASP A 620 40.71 17.74 -20.63
N GLY A 621 39.72 18.65 -20.71
CA GLY A 621 38.76 18.93 -19.64
C GLY A 621 37.67 17.86 -19.43
N LYS A 622 37.80 16.67 -20.03
CA LYS A 622 36.72 15.68 -20.24
C LYS A 622 36.20 14.99 -18.98
N LYS A 623 37.06 14.77 -17.98
CA LYS A 623 36.65 14.12 -16.72
C LYS A 623 35.67 15.01 -15.94
N ALA A 624 35.98 16.30 -15.84
CA ALA A 624 35.17 17.27 -15.11
C ALA A 624 33.79 17.53 -15.73
N ALA A 625 33.65 17.52 -17.07
CA ALA A 625 32.36 17.79 -17.72
C ALA A 625 31.34 16.66 -17.54
N VAL A 626 31.79 15.40 -17.62
CA VAL A 626 30.94 14.22 -17.36
C VAL A 626 30.66 14.09 -15.87
N GLU A 627 31.66 14.26 -15.01
CA GLU A 627 31.50 14.22 -13.54
C GLU A 627 30.56 15.33 -13.03
N ASN A 628 30.74 16.58 -13.47
CA ASN A 628 29.87 17.70 -13.08
C ASN A 628 28.43 17.55 -13.59
N SER A 629 28.23 16.88 -14.72
CA SER A 629 26.90 16.65 -15.29
C SER A 629 26.20 15.47 -14.61
N CYS A 630 26.92 14.38 -14.35
CA CYS A 630 26.40 13.19 -13.67
C CYS A 630 26.11 13.45 -12.19
N GLY A 631 26.90 14.29 -11.51
CA GLY A 631 26.68 14.69 -10.11
C GLY A 631 25.38 15.46 -9.86
N GLN A 632 24.68 15.91 -10.92
CA GLN A 632 23.37 16.55 -10.83
C GLN A 632 22.20 15.56 -10.90
N PHE A 633 22.47 14.26 -11.12
CA PHE A 633 21.44 13.23 -11.20
C PHE A 633 21.38 12.42 -9.92
N THR A 634 20.16 12.24 -9.43
CA THR A 634 19.89 11.37 -8.27
C THR A 634 19.76 9.91 -8.66
N SER A 635 19.56 9.61 -9.95
CA SER A 635 19.61 8.25 -10.48
C SER A 635 19.78 8.17 -11.99
N LEU A 636 20.52 7.17 -12.47
CA LEU A 636 20.64 6.82 -13.89
C LEU A 636 19.72 5.64 -14.21
N ARG A 637 18.91 5.74 -15.28
CA ARG A 637 17.88 4.73 -15.60
C ARG A 637 18.16 3.95 -16.88
N ARG A 638 18.80 4.58 -17.86
CA ARG A 638 19.01 3.96 -19.18
C ARG A 638 20.17 4.62 -19.90
N LEU A 639 20.95 3.80 -20.61
CA LEU A 639 22.01 4.22 -21.51
C LEU A 639 21.63 3.89 -22.95
N TYR A 640 21.86 4.85 -23.84
CA TYR A 640 21.69 4.70 -25.28
C TYR A 640 23.04 4.81 -25.96
N VAL A 641 23.39 3.81 -26.75
CA VAL A 641 24.59 3.80 -27.59
C VAL A 641 24.14 3.80 -29.04
N ARG A 642 24.46 4.87 -29.77
CA ARG A 642 24.19 4.98 -31.21
C ARG A 642 25.50 4.93 -31.98
N VAL A 643 25.65 3.95 -32.86
CA VAL A 643 26.78 3.87 -33.80
C VAL A 643 26.24 4.05 -35.21
N THR A 644 26.90 4.88 -36.01
CA THR A 644 26.50 5.16 -37.40
C THR A 644 27.70 4.96 -38.33
N ALA A 645 27.55 4.06 -39.32
CA ALA A 645 28.52 3.87 -40.38
C ALA A 645 28.04 4.53 -41.67
N LYS A 646 28.94 5.20 -42.40
CA LYS A 646 28.64 5.72 -43.74
C LYS A 646 28.53 4.57 -44.75
N ALA A 647 27.95 4.86 -45.92
CA ALA A 647 28.01 3.97 -47.08
C ALA A 647 29.47 3.57 -47.37
N GLY A 648 29.71 2.29 -47.61
CA GLY A 648 31.05 1.76 -47.90
C GLY A 648 32.02 1.66 -46.72
N THR A 649 31.55 1.81 -45.46
CA THR A 649 32.42 1.82 -44.28
C THR A 649 31.96 0.86 -43.18
N LYS A 650 32.89 0.50 -42.29
CA LYS A 650 32.64 -0.22 -41.04
C LYS A 650 32.95 0.69 -39.86
N ALA A 651 32.03 0.77 -38.90
CA ALA A 651 32.23 1.52 -37.66
C ALA A 651 32.23 0.57 -36.46
N GLU A 652 33.20 0.75 -35.56
CA GLU A 652 33.32 -0.03 -34.33
C GLU A 652 33.43 0.90 -33.13
N LEU A 653 32.65 0.62 -32.09
CA LEU A 653 32.73 1.28 -30.80
C LEU A 653 33.12 0.26 -29.74
N VAL A 654 34.22 0.51 -29.03
CA VAL A 654 34.72 -0.35 -27.95
C VAL A 654 34.38 0.26 -26.59
N LEU A 655 33.71 -0.50 -25.74
CA LEU A 655 33.35 -0.16 -24.37
C LEU A 655 34.21 -0.99 -23.42
N GLU A 656 35.15 -0.33 -22.74
CA GLU A 656 36.07 -1.01 -21.81
C GLU A 656 35.37 -1.36 -20.49
N SER A 657 35.65 -2.55 -19.95
CA SER A 657 35.11 -2.95 -18.64
C SER A 657 35.86 -2.21 -17.51
N VAL A 658 35.12 -1.70 -16.52
CA VAL A 658 35.67 -0.88 -15.42
C VAL A 658 36.55 -1.71 -14.45
N GLU A 659 36.49 -3.03 -14.52
CA GLU A 659 37.20 -3.94 -13.59
C GLU A 659 38.73 -3.82 -13.63
N LYS A 660 39.34 -3.32 -14.71
CA LYS A 660 40.81 -3.33 -14.88
C LYS A 660 41.56 -2.11 -14.31
N ARG A 661 40.90 -1.13 -13.68
CA ARG A 661 41.59 0.08 -13.13
C ARG A 661 41.60 0.20 -11.60
N HIS A 662 41.06 -0.78 -10.90
CA HIS A 662 41.19 -0.88 -9.43
C HIS A 662 42.24 -1.91 -8.98
N GLN A 663 43.16 -2.26 -9.88
CA GLN A 663 44.53 -2.68 -9.55
C GLN A 663 45.46 -1.52 -9.89
#